data_AF-A0A7Y6QQD9-F1
#
_entry.id   AF-A0A7Y6QQD9-F1
#
_cell.length_a   1.000
_cell.length_b   1.000
_cell.length_c   1.000
_cell.angle_alpha   90.00
_cell.angle_beta   90.00
_cell.angle_gamma   90.00
#
_symmetry.space_group_name_H-M   'P 1'
#
loop_
_entity.id
_entity.type
_entity.pdbx_description
1 polymer ?
#
loop_
_entity_poly.entity_id
_entity_poly.type
_entity_poly.pdbx_seq_one_letter_code
_entity_poly.pdbx_strand_id
1 'polypeptide(L)'
;MDLTLQTWLKASAGAAALLACGGLQAAQRVEINTTTGNGPLRAALAPKADLGESELKAGRGLDYPNGLRARRHEQYYQGVPVLDGFVVEHRQGNAGTATLRGSVLQRISQDLPSARPVFSAADILLQAKTRLQRFQTTDDSATLYVYAGRDKVARLVYLVSFYVQDGKQLRYPHLLMDANLGRVLEQWDGHMTAAASGPGGNARIGQYEYGVQRPALDVSANCSMDSNGIVTVNLDGETSGSEKKTPYQFGCPRNTFKTVNNGYAPLNDIHAHAGATLRMYMDYLNMPPVPLPLVGRGHSSNVIDNASWGRGAANFGDGEILYYPMVSLDIVAHEFSHGYTERNSNLRYFGMPGGMNEAFSDMAGEAAEYHARGSNDFLVGAEIVKNGTAMRHMRNPSADGKSVEHTVYHREITDVHYLSGIYNKAFYRLATQPGWNTRKAFEVMADANRLYWTKLSSYNDGACGVENAARNRGYPVADVTLAFNAVGVNCGAYRSLAQQLHLALLGRPAEAANLANLMSALQASNVDEYPSELEQQYTAGNQPIRQLVDGLGNSAEARALHPGDHASFVRAVFKNLTNRAPTAAELANWLDQLNNKGASRGYVALGVLSFLSTEGSEADYDATQRKTAMAVYFTASIDTSAELAAYSGAKAAAKGRAMLSQVGSTTDVVAFMSTADQTLASLVAGR
;
A
#
# COMPACT_ATOMS: atom_id res chain seq x y z
N MET A 1 12.11 26.28 72.96
CA MET A 1 11.37 25.03 73.22
C MET A 1 11.40 24.24 71.92
N ASP A 2 12.53 23.72 71.45
CA ASP A 2 13.57 22.89 72.06
C ASP A 2 13.14 21.43 72.31
N LEU A 3 13.96 20.54 71.74
CA LEU A 3 14.18 19.12 72.06
C LEU A 3 13.36 18.03 71.35
N THR A 4 13.89 17.68 70.18
CA THR A 4 14.22 16.32 69.72
C THR A 4 14.76 15.37 70.81
N LEU A 5 14.37 14.10 70.73
CA LEU A 5 15.20 12.90 71.06
C LEU A 5 15.07 11.98 69.83
N GLN A 6 16.05 11.88 68.91
CA GLN A 6 17.28 11.08 68.96
C GLN A 6 17.04 9.61 69.31
N THR A 7 17.54 8.57 68.63
CA THR A 7 18.52 8.32 67.55
C THR A 7 18.42 6.79 67.28
N TRP A 8 18.62 6.22 66.09
CA TRP A 8 19.91 5.87 65.51
C TRP A 8 19.74 5.24 64.11
N LEU A 9 20.48 5.76 63.13
CA LEU A 9 20.85 5.08 61.88
C LEU A 9 22.11 4.22 62.15
N LYS A 10 22.15 2.98 61.64
CA LYS A 10 23.20 2.49 60.70
C LYS A 10 23.05 1.00 60.33
N ALA A 11 22.96 0.81 59.01
CA ALA A 11 23.69 -0.17 58.18
C ALA A 11 23.33 -1.68 58.17
N SER A 12 22.65 -2.04 57.07
CA SER A 12 22.96 -3.15 56.12
C SER A 12 23.00 -4.61 56.59
N ALA A 13 22.00 -5.39 56.15
CA ALA A 13 22.10 -6.38 55.06
C ALA A 13 21.08 -7.53 55.24
N GLY A 14 20.35 -7.86 54.17
CA GLY A 14 19.75 -9.19 54.00
C GLY A 14 18.27 -9.34 54.33
N ALA A 15 17.40 -9.01 53.38
CA ALA A 15 16.28 -9.84 52.94
C ALA A 15 15.45 -9.07 51.90
N ALA A 16 15.83 -9.22 50.62
CA ALA A 16 14.93 -8.93 49.52
C ALA A 16 13.83 -10.01 49.54
N ALA A 17 12.65 -9.68 50.04
CA ALA A 17 11.43 -10.42 49.79
C ALA A 17 10.47 -9.50 49.03
N LEU A 18 10.16 -9.89 47.81
CA LEU A 18 9.31 -9.18 46.85
C LEU A 18 7.94 -8.86 47.46
N LEU A 19 7.65 -7.57 47.65
CA LEU A 19 6.29 -7.04 47.63
C LEU A 19 5.95 -6.66 46.19
N ALA A 20 5.51 -7.66 45.41
CA ALA A 20 4.82 -7.42 44.15
C ALA A 20 3.36 -7.05 44.46
N CYS A 21 3.09 -5.76 44.69
CA CYS A 21 1.74 -5.23 44.56
C CYS A 21 1.33 -5.35 43.09
N GLY A 22 0.45 -6.30 42.78
CA GLY A 22 -0.23 -6.38 41.50
C GLY A 22 -1.11 -5.15 41.31
N GLY A 23 -0.75 -4.29 40.35
CA GLY A 23 -1.57 -3.14 39.97
C GLY A 23 -2.91 -3.61 39.40
N LEU A 24 -4.01 -3.07 39.93
CA LEU A 24 -5.34 -3.12 39.32
C LEU A 24 -5.24 -2.49 37.91
N GLN A 25 -5.43 -3.28 36.86
CA GLN A 25 -5.40 -2.81 35.47
C GLN A 25 -6.83 -2.75 34.92
N ALA A 26 -7.24 -1.57 34.43
CA ALA A 26 -8.55 -1.29 33.81
C ALA A 26 -8.81 -2.11 32.53
N ALA A 27 -10.04 -2.03 31.99
CA ALA A 27 -10.39 -2.71 30.74
C ALA A 27 -9.44 -2.32 29.61
N GLN A 28 -9.01 -3.32 28.85
CA GLN A 28 -7.99 -3.14 27.83
C GLN A 28 -8.44 -3.78 26.53
N ARG A 29 -8.35 -3.01 25.44
CA ARG A 29 -8.51 -3.54 24.10
C ARG A 29 -7.28 -4.36 23.74
N VAL A 30 -7.49 -5.57 23.27
CA VAL A 30 -6.41 -6.49 22.88
C VAL A 30 -6.68 -7.05 21.50
N GLU A 31 -5.65 -6.94 20.67
CA GLU A 31 -5.62 -7.52 19.35
C GLU A 31 -5.45 -9.04 19.43
N ILE A 32 -6.35 -9.73 18.76
CA ILE A 32 -6.31 -11.17 18.56
C ILE A 32 -5.61 -11.43 17.24
N ASN A 33 -4.48 -12.13 17.32
CA ASN A 33 -3.82 -12.75 16.19
C ASN A 33 -3.26 -14.09 16.65
N THR A 34 -3.99 -15.16 16.38
CA THR A 34 -3.63 -16.50 16.85
C THR A 34 -4.15 -17.60 15.93
N THR A 35 -3.56 -18.78 16.03
CA THR A 35 -4.03 -19.98 15.34
C THR A 35 -4.54 -20.98 16.36
N THR A 36 -5.65 -21.64 16.06
CA THR A 36 -6.27 -22.68 16.90
C THR A 36 -6.44 -23.97 16.11
N GLY A 37 -6.43 -25.11 16.80
CA GLY A 37 -6.90 -26.39 16.23
C GLY A 37 -8.43 -26.46 16.14
N ASN A 38 -8.96 -27.64 15.83
CA ASN A 38 -10.41 -27.98 15.79
C ASN A 38 -11.13 -27.92 17.15
N GLY A 39 -10.48 -27.38 18.18
CA GLY A 39 -11.09 -27.16 19.49
C GLY A 39 -12.02 -25.94 19.51
N PRO A 40 -12.79 -25.78 20.61
CA PRO A 40 -13.65 -24.61 20.80
C PRO A 40 -12.85 -23.31 20.77
N LEU A 41 -13.39 -22.24 20.14
CA LEU A 41 -12.76 -20.91 20.05
C LEU A 41 -12.22 -20.41 21.41
N ARG A 42 -12.91 -20.76 22.51
CA ARG A 42 -12.53 -20.43 23.89
C ARG A 42 -11.15 -20.95 24.28
N ALA A 43 -10.78 -22.17 23.91
CA ALA A 43 -9.49 -22.74 24.31
C ALA A 43 -8.31 -21.95 23.71
N ALA A 44 -8.50 -21.35 22.54
CA ALA A 44 -7.51 -20.51 21.86
C ALA A 44 -7.47 -19.08 22.38
N LEU A 45 -8.60 -18.57 22.87
CA LEU A 45 -8.76 -17.18 23.30
C LEU A 45 -8.57 -16.99 24.80
N ALA A 46 -8.82 -18.01 25.64
CA ALA A 46 -8.65 -17.93 27.09
C ALA A 46 -7.28 -17.40 27.55
N PRO A 47 -6.12 -17.90 27.04
CA PRO A 47 -4.81 -17.41 27.48
C PRO A 47 -4.45 -16.02 26.95
N LYS A 48 -5.15 -15.53 25.90
CA LYS A 48 -4.86 -14.24 25.28
C LYS A 48 -5.88 -13.17 25.64
N ALA A 49 -7.07 -13.56 26.06
CA ALA A 49 -8.19 -12.64 26.16
C ALA A 49 -9.17 -12.73 27.32
N ASP A 50 -8.99 -13.68 28.24
CA ASP A 50 -9.86 -13.78 29.41
C ASP A 50 -11.37 -13.80 29.04
N LEU A 51 -11.68 -14.39 27.87
CA LEU A 51 -13.03 -14.46 27.31
C LEU A 51 -13.68 -15.83 27.62
N GLY A 52 -14.92 -15.80 28.06
CA GLY A 52 -15.78 -16.98 28.16
C GLY A 52 -16.33 -17.45 26.81
N GLU A 53 -16.69 -18.73 26.67
CA GLU A 53 -17.36 -19.27 25.46
C GLU A 53 -18.66 -18.53 25.11
N SER A 54 -19.41 -18.12 26.14
CA SER A 54 -20.67 -17.39 26.03
C SER A 54 -20.50 -15.92 25.62
N GLU A 55 -19.27 -15.43 25.59
CA GLU A 55 -18.91 -14.05 25.30
C GLU A 55 -18.57 -13.82 23.82
N LEU A 56 -18.68 -14.84 22.99
CA LEU A 56 -18.60 -14.72 21.54
C LEU A 56 -19.81 -15.39 20.90
N LYS A 57 -20.58 -14.62 20.14
CA LYS A 57 -21.71 -15.15 19.36
C LYS A 57 -21.37 -15.07 17.87
N ALA A 58 -21.62 -16.17 17.17
CA ALA A 58 -21.47 -16.20 15.72
C ALA A 58 -22.38 -15.13 15.09
N GLY A 59 -21.80 -14.34 14.21
CA GLY A 59 -22.48 -13.34 13.40
C GLY A 59 -22.47 -13.75 11.93
N ARG A 60 -22.04 -12.84 11.07
CA ARG A 60 -22.01 -13.03 9.61
C ARG A 60 -20.77 -13.79 9.14
N GLY A 61 -20.86 -14.40 7.97
CA GLY A 61 -19.79 -15.19 7.38
C GLY A 61 -19.76 -15.11 5.85
N LEU A 62 -18.60 -15.44 5.29
CA LEU A 62 -18.39 -15.53 3.84
C LEU A 62 -17.65 -16.83 3.53
N ASP A 63 -18.12 -17.53 2.51
CA ASP A 63 -17.44 -18.68 1.93
C ASP A 63 -16.82 -18.27 0.60
N TYR A 64 -15.52 -18.51 0.48
CA TYR A 64 -14.76 -18.18 -0.71
C TYR A 64 -14.71 -19.40 -1.64
N PRO A 65 -14.68 -19.22 -2.97
CA PRO A 65 -14.60 -20.33 -3.93
C PRO A 65 -13.38 -21.24 -3.75
N ASN A 66 -12.29 -20.74 -3.14
CA ASN A 66 -11.09 -21.50 -2.81
C ASN A 66 -11.24 -22.39 -1.55
N GLY A 67 -12.44 -22.49 -0.99
CA GLY A 67 -12.75 -23.29 0.19
C GLY A 67 -12.38 -22.62 1.52
N LEU A 68 -11.87 -21.39 1.54
CA LEU A 68 -11.72 -20.60 2.75
C LEU A 68 -13.11 -20.21 3.26
N ARG A 69 -13.36 -20.37 4.56
CA ARG A 69 -14.55 -19.88 5.24
C ARG A 69 -14.13 -18.85 6.27
N ALA A 70 -14.64 -17.64 6.15
CA ALA A 70 -14.50 -16.61 7.17
C ALA A 70 -15.81 -16.50 7.98
N ARG A 71 -15.72 -16.54 9.30
CA ARG A 71 -16.86 -16.39 10.22
C ARG A 71 -16.52 -15.33 11.25
N ARG A 72 -17.34 -14.28 11.33
CA ARG A 72 -17.19 -13.22 12.34
C ARG A 72 -18.00 -13.60 13.58
N HIS A 73 -17.37 -13.47 14.74
CA HIS A 73 -17.97 -13.65 16.06
C HIS A 73 -17.94 -12.31 16.79
N GLU A 74 -19.11 -11.81 17.17
CA GLU A 74 -19.22 -10.58 17.95
C GLU A 74 -19.03 -10.88 19.43
N GLN A 75 -18.36 -9.99 20.14
CA GLN A 75 -18.14 -10.10 21.56
C GLN A 75 -19.38 -9.66 22.34
N TYR A 76 -19.71 -10.40 23.39
CA TYR A 76 -20.76 -10.11 24.35
C TYR A 76 -20.19 -10.15 25.77
N TYR A 77 -20.71 -9.32 26.65
CA TYR A 77 -20.40 -9.38 28.08
C TYR A 77 -21.73 -9.48 28.85
N GLN A 78 -21.90 -10.56 29.61
CA GLN A 78 -23.15 -10.88 30.32
C GLN A 78 -24.42 -10.72 29.45
N GLY A 79 -24.33 -11.07 28.15
CA GLY A 79 -25.45 -11.02 27.21
C GLY A 79 -25.63 -9.69 26.46
N VAL A 80 -24.84 -8.65 26.79
CA VAL A 80 -24.84 -7.34 26.09
C VAL A 80 -23.72 -7.30 25.04
N PRO A 81 -23.97 -6.89 23.79
CA PRO A 81 -22.93 -6.80 22.77
C PRO A 81 -21.86 -5.75 23.13
N VAL A 82 -20.60 -6.04 22.86
CA VAL A 82 -19.48 -5.11 23.04
C VAL A 82 -19.26 -4.34 21.74
N LEU A 83 -19.34 -3.02 21.79
CA LEU A 83 -19.10 -2.15 20.65
C LEU A 83 -17.64 -2.32 20.16
N ASP A 84 -17.50 -2.60 18.87
CA ASP A 84 -16.23 -2.91 18.17
C ASP A 84 -15.45 -4.11 18.73
N GLY A 85 -16.08 -4.98 19.54
CA GLY A 85 -15.48 -6.23 20.02
C GLY A 85 -15.83 -7.40 19.09
N PHE A 86 -14.85 -7.96 18.39
CA PHE A 86 -15.09 -9.09 17.49
C PHE A 86 -13.84 -9.94 17.22
N VAL A 87 -14.07 -11.17 16.78
CA VAL A 87 -13.05 -12.08 16.25
C VAL A 87 -13.55 -12.70 14.94
N VAL A 88 -12.72 -12.70 13.91
CA VAL A 88 -12.97 -13.39 12.65
C VAL A 88 -12.14 -14.66 12.61
N GLU A 89 -12.85 -15.78 12.57
CA GLU A 89 -12.28 -17.10 12.30
C GLU A 89 -12.13 -17.29 10.79
N HIS A 90 -10.92 -17.62 10.34
CA HIS A 90 -10.64 -18.03 8.97
C HIS A 90 -10.22 -19.49 8.96
N ARG A 91 -10.94 -20.32 8.19
CA ARG A 91 -10.75 -21.77 8.15
C ARG A 91 -10.68 -22.26 6.72
N GLN A 92 -9.60 -22.96 6.38
CA GLN A 92 -9.38 -23.48 5.04
C GLN A 92 -10.00 -24.89 4.90
N GLY A 93 -11.06 -25.05 4.11
CA GLY A 93 -11.71 -26.35 3.90
C GLY A 93 -12.14 -27.03 5.22
N ASN A 94 -11.98 -28.36 5.29
CA ASN A 94 -12.16 -29.15 6.53
C ASN A 94 -10.87 -29.20 7.38
N ALA A 95 -9.92 -28.28 7.18
CA ALA A 95 -8.64 -28.33 7.87
C ALA A 95 -8.80 -28.27 9.39
N GLY A 96 -7.87 -28.97 10.06
CA GLY A 96 -7.81 -29.13 11.51
C GLY A 96 -7.49 -27.86 12.30
N THR A 97 -7.28 -26.72 11.62
CA THR A 97 -6.82 -25.46 12.20
C THR A 97 -7.55 -24.26 11.62
N ALA A 98 -7.71 -23.21 12.42
CA ALA A 98 -8.26 -21.91 12.03
C ALA A 98 -7.41 -20.77 12.57
N THR A 99 -7.33 -19.67 11.81
CA THR A 99 -6.68 -18.44 12.27
C THR A 99 -7.74 -17.45 12.74
N LEU A 100 -7.55 -16.91 13.94
CA LEU A 100 -8.42 -15.93 14.57
C LEU A 100 -7.76 -14.54 14.47
N ARG A 101 -8.51 -13.58 13.92
CA ARG A 101 -8.10 -12.17 13.85
C ARG A 101 -9.21 -11.23 14.31
N GLY A 102 -8.89 -10.22 15.09
CA GLY A 102 -9.85 -9.21 15.51
C GLY A 102 -9.40 -8.48 16.75
N SER A 103 -10.30 -7.75 17.39
CA SER A 103 -9.99 -6.95 18.57
C SER A 103 -11.11 -7.15 19.59
N VAL A 104 -10.73 -7.45 20.82
CA VAL A 104 -11.69 -7.72 21.91
C VAL A 104 -11.36 -6.86 23.12
N LEU A 105 -12.38 -6.56 23.92
CA LEU A 105 -12.21 -5.82 25.16
C LEU A 105 -12.08 -6.79 26.33
N GLN A 106 -10.97 -6.73 27.05
CA GLN A 106 -10.69 -7.62 28.19
C GLN A 106 -10.93 -6.91 29.51
N ARG A 107 -11.05 -7.70 30.58
CA ARG A 107 -11.20 -7.20 31.95
C ARG A 107 -12.39 -6.26 32.12
N ILE A 108 -13.44 -6.47 31.30
CA ILE A 108 -14.68 -5.70 31.37
C ILE A 108 -15.26 -5.76 32.79
N SER A 109 -15.16 -6.90 33.46
CA SER A 109 -15.64 -7.10 34.83
C SER A 109 -14.95 -6.25 35.91
N GLN A 110 -13.74 -5.74 35.65
CA GLN A 110 -13.01 -4.87 36.58
C GLN A 110 -13.63 -3.46 36.63
N ASP A 111 -14.13 -2.98 35.49
CA ASP A 111 -14.76 -1.67 35.36
C ASP A 111 -16.29 -1.75 35.42
N LEU A 112 -16.86 -2.87 34.97
CA LEU A 112 -18.28 -3.09 34.79
C LEU A 112 -18.70 -4.44 35.40
N PRO A 113 -18.90 -4.51 36.73
CA PRO A 113 -19.25 -5.77 37.42
C PRO A 113 -20.62 -6.34 37.01
N SER A 114 -21.52 -5.51 36.47
CA SER A 114 -22.85 -5.88 36.03
C SER A 114 -23.18 -5.22 34.69
N ALA A 115 -23.67 -6.01 33.73
CA ALA A 115 -24.19 -5.50 32.45
C ALA A 115 -25.70 -5.14 32.51
N ARG A 116 -26.22 -4.85 33.71
CA ARG A 116 -27.58 -4.34 33.89
C ARG A 116 -27.55 -2.81 33.93
N PRO A 117 -28.15 -2.12 32.94
CA PRO A 117 -28.21 -0.67 32.95
C PRO A 117 -29.17 -0.17 34.04
N VAL A 118 -28.87 0.99 34.64
CA VAL A 118 -29.79 1.67 35.58
C VAL A 118 -30.99 2.22 34.82
N PHE A 119 -30.77 2.82 33.65
CA PHE A 119 -31.83 3.35 32.81
C PHE A 119 -32.27 2.33 31.75
N SER A 120 -33.58 2.23 31.53
CA SER A 120 -34.11 1.43 30.43
C SER A 120 -33.85 2.11 29.08
N ALA A 121 -33.98 1.35 27.99
CA ALA A 121 -33.90 1.88 26.63
C ALA A 121 -34.92 3.01 26.40
N ALA A 122 -36.13 2.87 26.97
CA ALA A 122 -37.18 3.88 26.90
C ALA A 122 -36.83 5.14 27.69
N ASP A 123 -36.24 5.00 28.89
CA ASP A 123 -35.79 6.16 29.69
C ASP A 123 -34.70 6.93 28.96
N ILE A 124 -33.71 6.24 28.39
CA ILE A 124 -32.61 6.89 27.67
C ILE A 124 -33.08 7.54 26.37
N LEU A 125 -33.97 6.88 25.62
CA LEU A 125 -34.62 7.47 24.46
C LEU A 125 -35.41 8.74 24.84
N LEU A 126 -36.18 8.71 25.92
CA LEU A 126 -36.91 9.87 26.43
C LEU A 126 -35.96 10.99 26.86
N GLN A 127 -34.87 10.65 27.55
CA GLN A 127 -33.88 11.65 27.94
C GLN A 127 -33.15 12.25 26.73
N ALA A 128 -32.85 11.46 25.70
CA ALA A 128 -32.27 11.94 24.44
C ALA A 128 -33.20 12.96 23.77
N LYS A 129 -34.49 12.61 23.65
CA LYS A 129 -35.56 13.47 23.12
C LYS A 129 -35.76 14.74 23.93
N THR A 130 -35.75 14.63 25.26
CA THR A 130 -35.88 15.78 26.17
C THR A 130 -34.69 16.73 26.04
N ARG A 131 -33.46 16.20 25.96
CA ARG A 131 -32.25 17.00 25.76
C ARG A 131 -32.25 17.75 24.44
N LEU A 132 -32.68 17.11 23.36
CA LEU A 132 -32.81 17.75 22.05
C LEU A 132 -34.09 18.59 21.92
N GLN A 133 -34.99 18.57 22.90
CA GLN A 133 -36.31 19.20 22.86
C GLN A 133 -37.13 18.75 21.63
N ARG A 134 -37.12 17.44 21.35
CA ARG A 134 -37.78 16.81 20.21
C ARG A 134 -38.60 15.60 20.65
N PHE A 135 -39.92 15.76 20.69
CA PHE A 135 -40.84 14.70 21.16
C PHE A 135 -41.67 14.06 20.04
N GLN A 136 -41.75 14.72 18.87
CA GLN A 136 -42.43 14.20 17.68
C GLN A 136 -41.40 13.51 16.79
N THR A 137 -41.31 12.19 16.90
CA THR A 137 -40.27 11.39 16.25
C THR A 137 -40.83 10.12 15.60
N THR A 138 -40.05 9.54 14.69
CA THR A 138 -40.34 8.23 14.05
C THR A 138 -39.09 7.36 14.01
N ASP A 139 -39.26 6.04 13.85
CA ASP A 139 -38.20 5.01 13.92
C ASP A 139 -37.25 5.16 15.10
N ASP A 140 -37.83 5.31 16.28
CA ASP A 140 -37.07 5.37 17.51
C ASP A 140 -36.32 4.06 17.80
N SER A 141 -35.02 4.17 18.04
CA SER A 141 -34.17 3.05 18.43
C SER A 141 -33.26 3.44 19.59
N ALA A 142 -33.09 2.53 20.54
CA ALA A 142 -32.12 2.63 21.62
C ALA A 142 -31.56 1.24 21.91
N THR A 143 -30.34 0.98 21.42
CA THR A 143 -29.70 -0.34 21.51
C THR A 143 -28.56 -0.31 22.53
N LEU A 144 -28.57 -1.25 23.48
CA LEU A 144 -27.58 -1.33 24.57
C LEU A 144 -26.29 -2.01 24.10
N TYR A 145 -25.15 -1.42 24.45
CA TYR A 145 -23.81 -1.94 24.20
C TYR A 145 -22.90 -1.78 25.45
N VAL A 146 -21.83 -2.57 25.48
CA VAL A 146 -20.64 -2.26 26.30
C VAL A 146 -19.66 -1.47 25.44
N TYR A 147 -19.18 -0.33 25.95
CA TYR A 147 -18.23 0.54 25.25
C TYR A 147 -17.07 0.89 26.17
N ALA A 148 -15.86 0.90 25.62
CA ALA A 148 -14.69 1.48 26.26
C ALA A 148 -14.12 2.54 25.31
N GLY A 149 -14.32 3.80 25.69
CA GLY A 149 -13.78 4.95 24.95
C GLY A 149 -12.27 5.11 25.17
N ARG A 150 -11.75 6.29 24.81
CA ARG A 150 -10.30 6.60 24.91
C ARG A 150 -9.76 6.58 26.33
N ASP A 151 -10.62 6.74 27.33
CA ASP A 151 -10.30 6.67 28.74
C ASP A 151 -10.13 5.23 29.27
N LYS A 152 -10.35 4.23 28.41
CA LYS A 152 -10.11 2.79 28.69
C LYS A 152 -10.91 2.25 29.87
N VAL A 153 -12.04 2.88 30.20
CA VAL A 153 -12.95 2.37 31.25
C VAL A 153 -14.19 1.79 30.57
N ALA A 154 -14.45 0.50 30.77
CA ALA A 154 -15.65 -0.12 30.20
C ALA A 154 -16.93 0.38 30.89
N ARG A 155 -17.95 0.69 30.10
CA ARG A 155 -19.27 1.14 30.59
C ARG A 155 -20.40 0.64 29.70
N LEU A 156 -21.61 0.63 30.24
CA LEU A 156 -22.82 0.42 29.44
C LEU A 156 -23.22 1.72 28.75
N VAL A 157 -23.58 1.62 27.48
CA VAL A 157 -24.06 2.74 26.68
C VAL A 157 -25.26 2.32 25.85
N TYR A 158 -26.17 3.24 25.57
CA TYR A 158 -27.15 3.10 24.50
C TYR A 158 -26.70 3.90 23.28
N LEU A 159 -26.76 3.26 22.12
CA LEU A 159 -26.80 3.97 20.85
C LEU A 159 -28.27 4.28 20.54
N VAL A 160 -28.62 5.55 20.63
CA VAL A 160 -29.96 6.09 20.40
C VAL A 160 -30.01 6.70 19.01
N SER A 161 -31.08 6.46 18.26
CA SER A 161 -31.37 7.17 17.02
C SER A 161 -32.88 7.34 16.85
N PHE A 162 -33.30 8.41 16.17
CA PHE A 162 -34.70 8.66 15.82
C PHE A 162 -34.79 9.70 14.70
N TYR A 163 -35.82 9.64 13.88
CA TYR A 163 -36.13 10.71 12.94
C TYR A 163 -36.93 11.81 13.62
N VAL A 164 -36.64 13.06 13.31
CA VAL A 164 -37.37 14.23 13.81
C VAL A 164 -37.62 15.23 12.70
N GLN A 165 -38.86 15.73 12.63
CA GLN A 165 -39.22 16.82 11.73
C GLN A 165 -38.98 18.17 12.42
N ASP A 166 -38.06 18.97 11.88
CA ASP A 166 -37.70 20.32 12.31
C ASP A 166 -38.12 21.33 11.21
N GLY A 167 -39.36 21.80 11.28
CA GLY A 167 -39.98 22.57 10.20
C GLY A 167 -40.11 21.75 8.92
N LYS A 168 -39.44 22.16 7.83
CA LYS A 168 -39.39 21.42 6.55
C LYS A 168 -38.28 20.36 6.50
N GLN A 169 -37.42 20.28 7.52
CA GLN A 169 -36.25 19.40 7.51
C GLN A 169 -36.52 18.18 8.36
N LEU A 170 -36.38 16.99 7.80
CA LEU A 170 -36.31 15.77 8.60
C LEU A 170 -34.82 15.57 8.97
N ARG A 171 -34.54 15.33 10.25
CA ARG A 171 -33.20 15.05 10.80
C ARG A 171 -33.20 13.65 11.37
N TYR A 172 -32.03 13.01 11.42
CA TYR A 172 -31.86 11.70 12.03
C TYR A 172 -30.76 11.71 13.11
N PRO A 173 -30.99 12.36 14.27
CA PRO A 173 -30.00 12.40 15.34
C PRO A 173 -29.61 11.01 15.83
N HIS A 174 -28.34 10.87 16.16
CA HIS A 174 -27.77 9.73 16.86
C HIS A 174 -27.03 10.20 18.11
N LEU A 175 -27.19 9.49 19.22
CA LEU A 175 -26.52 9.77 20.48
C LEU A 175 -25.97 8.49 21.07
N LEU A 176 -24.71 8.50 21.50
CA LEU A 176 -24.14 7.47 22.35
C LEU A 176 -24.25 7.95 23.81
N MET A 177 -25.07 7.29 24.62
CA MET A 177 -25.43 7.76 25.96
C MET A 177 -25.08 6.74 27.03
N ASP A 178 -24.48 7.18 28.12
CA ASP A 178 -24.15 6.33 29.27
C ASP A 178 -25.43 5.75 29.89
N ALA A 179 -25.52 4.42 29.97
CA ALA A 179 -26.73 3.73 30.38
C ALA A 179 -27.00 3.80 31.90
N ASN A 180 -26.02 4.25 32.69
CA ASN A 180 -26.13 4.35 34.14
C ASN A 180 -26.22 5.80 34.62
N LEU A 181 -25.58 6.72 33.91
CA LEU A 181 -25.54 8.15 34.25
C LEU A 181 -26.46 9.00 33.36
N GLY A 182 -26.93 8.46 32.24
CA GLY A 182 -27.76 9.17 31.27
C GLY A 182 -27.02 10.26 30.51
N ARG A 183 -25.73 10.50 30.75
CA ARG A 183 -24.94 11.54 30.06
C ARG A 183 -24.72 11.19 28.58
N VAL A 184 -24.69 12.19 27.72
CA VAL A 184 -24.27 12.04 26.33
C VAL A 184 -22.76 11.91 26.29
N LEU A 185 -22.27 10.85 25.67
CA LEU A 185 -20.85 10.61 25.42
C LEU A 185 -20.46 11.14 24.03
N GLU A 186 -21.31 10.89 23.03
CA GLU A 186 -21.12 11.33 21.64
C GLU A 186 -22.48 11.63 21.00
N GLN A 187 -22.53 12.56 20.04
CA GLN A 187 -23.74 12.92 19.29
C GLN A 187 -23.39 13.32 17.85
N TRP A 188 -24.20 12.88 16.87
CA TRP A 188 -24.10 13.26 15.46
C TRP A 188 -25.47 13.22 14.76
N ASP A 189 -25.60 13.80 13.57
CA ASP A 189 -26.81 13.74 12.75
C ASP A 189 -26.60 12.82 11.53
N GLY A 190 -27.55 11.92 11.26
CA GLY A 190 -27.66 11.19 10.01
C GLY A 190 -28.39 12.04 8.96
N HIS A 191 -27.67 12.87 8.21
CA HIS A 191 -28.32 13.87 7.35
C HIS A 191 -29.18 13.27 6.22
N MET A 192 -30.39 13.82 6.05
CA MET A 192 -31.12 13.74 4.77
C MET A 192 -30.49 14.68 3.76
N THR A 193 -30.33 14.19 2.55
CA THR A 193 -29.83 14.97 1.43
C THR A 193 -30.96 15.67 0.68
N ALA A 194 -30.65 16.82 0.09
CA ALA A 194 -31.44 17.51 -0.91
C ALA A 194 -30.62 17.58 -2.19
N ALA A 195 -31.30 17.54 -3.34
CA ALA A 195 -30.66 17.75 -4.63
C ALA A 195 -30.55 19.25 -4.93
N ALA A 196 -29.33 19.73 -5.16
CA ALA A 196 -29.07 21.08 -5.65
C ALA A 196 -28.48 21.07 -7.06
N SER A 197 -28.66 22.18 -7.76
CA SER A 197 -28.15 22.44 -9.11
C SER A 197 -27.09 23.54 -9.07
N GLY A 198 -26.41 23.75 -10.19
CA GLY A 198 -25.42 24.81 -10.32
C GLY A 198 -24.44 24.55 -11.44
N PRO A 199 -23.71 25.57 -11.92
CA PRO A 199 -22.73 25.38 -12.95
C PRO A 199 -21.48 24.67 -12.40
N GLY A 200 -20.69 24.10 -13.29
CA GLY A 200 -19.36 23.57 -13.04
C GLY A 200 -18.50 23.68 -14.29
N GLY A 201 -17.23 23.31 -14.15
CA GLY A 201 -16.23 23.36 -15.20
C GLY A 201 -15.56 24.73 -15.33
N ASN A 202 -14.91 24.94 -16.47
CA ASN A 202 -14.12 26.14 -16.76
C ASN A 202 -14.07 26.43 -18.27
N ALA A 203 -13.41 27.52 -18.66
CA ALA A 203 -13.34 27.93 -20.06
C ALA A 203 -12.65 26.93 -21.01
N ARG A 204 -11.87 25.95 -20.51
CA ARG A 204 -11.25 24.90 -21.34
C ARG A 204 -12.20 23.75 -21.63
N ILE A 205 -12.84 23.20 -20.60
CA ILE A 205 -13.75 22.05 -20.77
C ILE A 205 -15.19 22.45 -21.05
N GLY A 206 -15.47 23.75 -21.03
CA GLY A 206 -16.80 24.30 -21.19
C GLY A 206 -17.62 24.25 -19.91
N GLN A 207 -18.69 25.06 -19.88
CA GLN A 207 -19.64 25.06 -18.78
C GLN A 207 -20.56 23.87 -18.87
N TYR A 208 -20.76 23.19 -17.75
CA TYR A 208 -21.87 22.25 -17.55
C TYR A 208 -22.67 22.62 -16.29
N GLU A 209 -23.81 21.97 -16.10
CA GLU A 209 -24.77 22.23 -15.03
C GLU A 209 -25.13 20.91 -14.32
N TYR A 210 -24.87 20.88 -13.01
CA TYR A 210 -25.30 19.82 -12.11
C TYR A 210 -26.83 19.84 -11.95
N GLY A 211 -27.44 18.66 -11.97
CA GLY A 211 -28.90 18.48 -12.00
C GLY A 211 -29.51 18.56 -13.41
N VAL A 212 -28.70 18.84 -14.43
CA VAL A 212 -29.14 18.87 -15.84
C VAL A 212 -28.26 17.96 -16.71
N GLN A 213 -26.98 18.31 -16.88
CA GLN A 213 -26.02 17.56 -17.70
C GLN A 213 -25.20 16.58 -16.85
N ARG A 214 -25.05 16.88 -15.55
CA ARG A 214 -24.40 16.02 -14.56
C ARG A 214 -25.39 15.71 -13.43
N PRO A 215 -25.17 14.65 -12.62
CA PRO A 215 -25.98 14.39 -11.44
C PRO A 215 -26.13 15.63 -10.55
N ALA A 216 -27.24 15.76 -9.82
CA ALA A 216 -27.41 16.87 -8.89
C ALA A 216 -26.34 16.83 -7.78
N LEU A 217 -26.04 18.00 -7.20
CA LEU A 217 -25.23 18.10 -6.00
C LEU A 217 -26.06 17.56 -4.82
N ASP A 218 -25.53 16.55 -4.13
CA ASP A 218 -26.11 16.09 -2.88
C ASP A 218 -25.73 17.08 -1.77
N VAL A 219 -26.67 17.87 -1.27
CA VAL A 219 -26.41 18.80 -0.16
C VAL A 219 -27.27 18.41 1.03
N SER A 220 -27.04 18.96 2.21
CA SER A 220 -27.99 18.81 3.31
C SER A 220 -29.35 19.45 2.97
N ALA A 221 -30.39 19.12 3.74
CA ALA A 221 -31.71 19.75 3.60
C ALA A 221 -31.73 21.29 3.73
N ASN A 222 -30.66 21.94 4.23
CA ASN A 222 -30.53 23.40 4.32
C ASN A 222 -29.58 23.99 3.25
N CYS A 223 -29.28 23.24 2.19
CA CYS A 223 -28.30 23.59 1.16
C CYS A 223 -26.91 23.96 1.71
N SER A 224 -26.50 23.25 2.75
CA SER A 224 -25.11 23.18 3.17
C SER A 224 -24.44 22.04 2.41
N MET A 225 -23.24 22.28 1.88
CA MET A 225 -22.40 21.26 1.24
C MET A 225 -21.76 20.35 2.31
N ASP A 226 -22.63 19.67 3.05
CA ASP A 226 -22.34 18.70 4.10
C ASP A 226 -23.34 17.56 3.96
N SER A 227 -22.95 16.51 3.24
CA SER A 227 -23.83 15.39 2.92
C SER A 227 -23.02 14.15 2.58
N ASN A 228 -23.57 12.95 2.85
CA ASN A 228 -23.00 11.67 2.39
C ASN A 228 -21.51 11.47 2.70
N GLY A 229 -21.02 12.03 3.82
CA GLY A 229 -19.61 11.97 4.21
C GLY A 229 -18.70 12.91 3.42
N ILE A 230 -19.24 13.92 2.74
CA ILE A 230 -18.52 14.95 2.00
C ILE A 230 -18.82 16.30 2.65
N VAL A 231 -17.77 17.08 2.92
CA VAL A 231 -17.87 18.46 3.39
C VAL A 231 -17.07 19.36 2.46
N THR A 232 -17.72 20.42 1.94
CA THR A 232 -17.04 21.45 1.15
C THR A 232 -17.04 22.77 1.89
N VAL A 233 -15.87 23.38 2.02
CA VAL A 233 -15.65 24.65 2.74
C VAL A 233 -15.21 25.73 1.75
N ASN A 234 -15.82 26.91 1.86
CA ASN A 234 -15.31 28.11 1.20
C ASN A 234 -14.29 28.81 2.13
N LEU A 235 -13.01 28.78 1.77
CA LEU A 235 -11.99 29.51 2.52
C LEU A 235 -12.07 31.03 2.31
N ASP A 236 -12.74 31.50 1.26
CA ASP A 236 -12.97 32.92 0.98
C ASP A 236 -11.68 33.76 0.98
N GLY A 237 -10.60 33.20 0.40
CA GLY A 237 -9.28 33.83 0.36
C GLY A 237 -8.45 33.62 1.63
N GLU A 238 -8.89 32.81 2.59
CA GLU A 238 -8.03 32.37 3.70
C GLU A 238 -6.97 31.37 3.23
N THR A 239 -5.86 31.26 3.98
CA THR A 239 -4.79 30.32 3.65
C THR A 239 -5.19 28.87 3.97
N SER A 240 -4.53 27.90 3.36
CA SER A 240 -4.73 26.46 3.62
C SER A 240 -4.46 26.05 5.07
N GLY A 241 -3.75 26.90 5.83
CA GLY A 241 -3.53 26.76 7.28
C GLY A 241 -4.73 27.16 8.15
N SER A 242 -5.81 27.68 7.56
CA SER A 242 -7.00 28.13 8.30
C SER A 242 -7.69 27.00 9.07
N GLU A 243 -8.18 27.34 10.26
CA GLU A 243 -9.01 26.47 11.09
C GLU A 243 -10.48 26.41 10.64
N LYS A 244 -10.87 27.17 9.62
CA LYS A 244 -12.23 27.20 9.07
C LYS A 244 -12.66 25.79 8.64
N LYS A 245 -13.76 25.34 9.22
CA LYS A 245 -14.38 24.02 8.96
C LYS A 245 -15.85 24.12 8.63
N THR A 246 -16.43 25.32 8.71
CA THR A 246 -17.85 25.54 8.46
C THR A 246 -18.17 25.16 7.02
N PRO A 247 -19.07 24.18 6.79
CA PRO A 247 -19.47 23.82 5.45
C PRO A 247 -20.09 25.02 4.71
N TYR A 248 -19.85 25.11 3.41
CA TYR A 248 -20.39 26.18 2.58
C TYR A 248 -21.89 26.00 2.44
N GLN A 249 -22.65 27.05 2.77
CA GLN A 249 -24.10 27.08 2.67
C GLN A 249 -24.55 28.14 1.65
N PHE A 250 -25.55 27.80 0.85
CA PHE A 250 -26.14 28.70 -0.15
C PHE A 250 -27.67 28.63 -0.15
N GLY A 251 -28.31 29.55 -0.88
CA GLY A 251 -29.76 29.52 -1.07
C GLY A 251 -30.19 28.42 -2.05
N CYS A 252 -30.96 27.44 -1.58
CA CYS A 252 -31.54 26.41 -2.45
C CYS A 252 -32.38 26.98 -3.60
N PRO A 253 -32.53 26.26 -4.73
CA PRO A 253 -31.95 24.94 -5.02
C PRO A 253 -30.70 25.03 -5.90
N ARG A 254 -30.13 26.22 -6.11
CA ARG A 254 -29.07 26.43 -7.11
C ARG A 254 -27.92 27.26 -6.57
N ASN A 255 -26.70 26.69 -6.56
CA ASN A 255 -25.50 27.44 -6.23
C ASN A 255 -24.79 27.93 -7.50
N THR A 256 -24.47 29.22 -7.57
CA THR A 256 -23.64 29.81 -8.64
C THR A 256 -22.37 30.49 -8.11
N PHE A 257 -22.09 30.33 -6.82
CA PHE A 257 -20.96 30.99 -6.18
C PHE A 257 -19.68 30.15 -6.33
N LYS A 258 -18.59 30.69 -6.87
CA LYS A 258 -18.52 31.90 -7.69
C LYS A 258 -17.74 31.60 -8.95
N THR A 259 -17.97 32.41 -9.98
CA THR A 259 -17.06 32.44 -11.12
C THR A 259 -15.75 33.10 -10.70
N VAL A 260 -14.62 32.42 -10.92
CA VAL A 260 -13.29 32.91 -10.58
C VAL A 260 -12.28 32.33 -11.56
N ASN A 261 -11.38 33.17 -12.06
CA ASN A 261 -10.33 32.76 -13.01
C ASN A 261 -10.87 31.87 -14.15
N ASN A 262 -12.04 32.24 -14.70
CA ASN A 262 -12.76 31.50 -15.75
C ASN A 262 -13.22 30.06 -15.39
N GLY A 263 -13.18 29.66 -14.11
CA GLY A 263 -13.96 28.54 -13.59
C GLY A 263 -15.34 29.02 -13.14
N TYR A 264 -16.40 28.24 -13.38
CA TYR A 264 -17.77 28.73 -13.22
C TYR A 264 -18.28 28.70 -11.77
N ALA A 265 -18.02 27.62 -11.02
CA ALA A 265 -18.28 27.52 -9.58
C ALA A 265 -17.45 26.38 -8.93
N PRO A 266 -16.17 26.62 -8.58
CA PRO A 266 -15.27 25.57 -8.08
C PRO A 266 -15.77 24.79 -6.85
N LEU A 267 -16.58 25.40 -5.97
CA LEU A 267 -17.15 24.70 -4.82
C LEU A 267 -18.13 23.59 -5.24
N ASN A 268 -18.89 23.79 -6.32
CA ASN A 268 -19.77 22.74 -6.86
C ASN A 268 -18.95 21.55 -7.35
N ASP A 269 -17.88 21.82 -8.09
CA ASP A 269 -16.99 20.80 -8.62
C ASP A 269 -16.24 20.05 -7.50
N ILE A 270 -15.70 20.75 -6.49
CA ILE A 270 -15.09 20.11 -5.31
C ILE A 270 -16.08 19.15 -4.66
N HIS A 271 -17.32 19.59 -4.44
CA HIS A 271 -18.32 18.78 -3.75
C HIS A 271 -18.69 17.52 -4.56
N ALA A 272 -18.97 17.69 -5.85
CA ALA A 272 -19.34 16.59 -6.73
C ALA A 272 -18.18 15.60 -6.95
N HIS A 273 -16.96 16.09 -7.17
CA HIS A 273 -15.78 15.27 -7.40
C HIS A 273 -15.35 14.52 -6.14
N ALA A 274 -15.43 15.13 -4.95
CA ALA A 274 -15.18 14.42 -3.69
C ALA A 274 -16.16 13.24 -3.51
N GLY A 275 -17.43 13.43 -3.86
CA GLY A 275 -18.43 12.36 -3.88
C GLY A 275 -18.10 11.26 -4.90
N ALA A 276 -17.62 11.61 -6.09
CA ALA A 276 -17.20 10.64 -7.09
C ALA A 276 -15.98 9.83 -6.63
N THR A 277 -14.98 10.49 -6.04
CA THR A 277 -13.81 9.84 -5.43
C THR A 277 -14.22 8.87 -4.33
N LEU A 278 -15.12 9.28 -3.43
CA LEU A 278 -15.61 8.40 -2.37
C LEU A 278 -16.31 7.15 -2.93
N ARG A 279 -17.16 7.31 -3.96
CA ARG A 279 -17.84 6.18 -4.61
C ARG A 279 -16.86 5.22 -5.26
N MET A 280 -15.86 5.71 -6.00
CA MET A 280 -14.81 4.87 -6.57
C MET A 280 -14.10 4.05 -5.47
N TYR A 281 -13.68 4.68 -4.39
CA TYR A 281 -12.98 4.02 -3.28
C TYR A 281 -13.86 2.95 -2.60
N MET A 282 -15.15 3.22 -2.41
CA MET A 282 -16.10 2.24 -1.88
C MET A 282 -16.34 1.08 -2.86
N ASP A 283 -16.53 1.35 -4.15
CA ASP A 283 -16.84 0.32 -5.14
C ASP A 283 -15.64 -0.57 -5.49
N TYR A 284 -14.42 -0.01 -5.47
CA TYR A 284 -13.20 -0.74 -5.82
C TYR A 284 -12.55 -1.41 -4.61
N LEU A 285 -12.57 -0.75 -3.44
CA LEU A 285 -11.80 -1.17 -2.27
C LEU A 285 -12.64 -1.40 -1.01
N ASN A 286 -13.95 -1.09 -1.05
CA ASN A 286 -14.87 -1.16 0.08
C ASN A 286 -14.36 -0.40 1.33
N MET A 287 -13.72 0.74 1.10
CA MET A 287 -13.25 1.63 2.16
C MET A 287 -13.09 3.07 1.64
N PRO A 288 -13.41 4.10 2.44
CA PRO A 288 -13.19 5.50 2.04
C PRO A 288 -11.69 5.80 1.99
N PRO A 289 -11.21 6.81 1.23
CA PRO A 289 -9.78 7.16 1.15
C PRO A 289 -9.21 7.67 2.48
N VAL A 290 -10.03 8.34 3.28
CA VAL A 290 -9.72 8.86 4.62
C VAL A 290 -10.89 8.58 5.57
N PRO A 291 -10.73 8.65 6.91
CA PRO A 291 -11.87 8.66 7.81
C PRO A 291 -12.85 9.77 7.40
N LEU A 292 -14.13 9.43 7.28
CA LEU A 292 -15.14 10.39 6.86
C LEU A 292 -15.31 11.50 7.92
N PRO A 293 -15.64 12.73 7.50
CA PRO A 293 -15.93 13.14 6.11
C PRO A 293 -14.68 13.45 5.27
N LEU A 294 -14.80 13.36 3.93
CA LEU A 294 -13.86 13.97 2.99
C LEU A 294 -14.09 15.49 3.01
N VAL A 295 -13.11 16.24 3.50
CA VAL A 295 -13.18 17.71 3.59
C VAL A 295 -12.41 18.34 2.43
N GLY A 296 -13.14 18.95 1.49
CA GLY A 296 -12.58 19.74 0.38
C GLY A 296 -12.72 21.24 0.63
N ARG A 297 -11.66 22.01 0.41
CA ARG A 297 -11.59 23.44 0.75
C ARG A 297 -11.21 24.26 -0.48
N GLY A 298 -12.11 25.10 -0.97
CA GLY A 298 -11.88 25.94 -2.15
C GLY A 298 -11.49 27.38 -1.81
N HIS A 299 -11.00 28.11 -2.81
CA HIS A 299 -10.68 29.54 -2.73
C HIS A 299 -9.56 29.87 -1.73
N SER A 300 -8.50 29.07 -1.71
CA SER A 300 -7.35 29.32 -0.82
C SER A 300 -6.35 30.31 -1.42
N SER A 301 -5.88 31.28 -0.63
CA SER A 301 -5.01 32.37 -1.12
C SER A 301 -3.53 32.07 -1.25
N ASN A 302 -3.01 31.02 -0.60
CA ASN A 302 -1.58 30.69 -0.61
C ASN A 302 -1.22 29.44 -1.44
N VAL A 303 -2.20 28.85 -2.13
CA VAL A 303 -2.01 27.73 -3.06
C VAL A 303 -2.58 28.07 -4.44
N ILE A 304 -2.45 29.31 -4.91
CA ILE A 304 -3.15 29.83 -6.09
C ILE A 304 -3.04 28.88 -7.30
N ASP A 305 -1.84 28.63 -7.83
CA ASP A 305 -1.58 27.63 -8.89
C ASP A 305 -1.25 26.23 -8.30
N ASN A 306 -1.88 25.85 -7.18
CA ASN A 306 -1.59 24.59 -6.49
C ASN A 306 -2.83 23.94 -5.82
N ALA A 307 -2.73 22.65 -5.56
CA ALA A 307 -3.61 21.91 -4.67
C ALA A 307 -2.78 21.21 -3.59
N SER A 308 -3.37 20.90 -2.44
CA SER A 308 -2.64 20.23 -1.37
C SER A 308 -3.52 19.48 -0.39
N TRP A 309 -3.04 18.31 -0.01
CA TRP A 309 -3.51 17.55 1.13
C TRP A 309 -2.77 17.95 2.42
N GLY A 310 -3.52 18.24 3.48
CA GLY A 310 -2.93 18.51 4.79
C GLY A 310 -3.97 18.76 5.87
N ARG A 311 -3.62 18.46 7.13
CA ARG A 311 -4.49 18.66 8.30
C ARG A 311 -5.87 17.96 8.16
N GLY A 312 -5.93 16.85 7.43
CA GLY A 312 -7.14 16.09 7.18
C GLY A 312 -8.09 16.70 6.14
N ALA A 313 -7.63 17.62 5.29
CA ALA A 313 -8.42 18.24 4.23
C ALA A 313 -7.62 18.40 2.94
N ALA A 314 -8.33 18.36 1.80
CA ALA A 314 -7.81 18.77 0.50
C ALA A 314 -8.09 20.26 0.27
N ASN A 315 -7.10 21.02 -0.18
CA ASN A 315 -7.18 22.47 -0.38
C ASN A 315 -6.89 22.80 -1.85
N PHE A 316 -7.72 23.63 -2.46
CA PHE A 316 -7.66 23.95 -3.88
C PHE A 316 -7.57 25.46 -4.09
N GLY A 317 -6.55 25.89 -4.84
CA GLY A 317 -6.40 27.27 -5.29
C GLY A 317 -7.29 27.63 -6.47
N ASP A 318 -7.45 28.94 -6.68
CA ASP A 318 -8.25 29.49 -7.78
C ASP A 318 -7.50 29.53 -9.14
N GLY A 319 -6.24 29.10 -9.18
CA GLY A 319 -5.35 29.25 -10.33
C GLY A 319 -5.03 30.71 -10.64
N GLU A 320 -3.99 30.94 -11.44
CA GLU A 320 -3.68 32.25 -11.98
C GLU A 320 -3.16 32.17 -13.42
N ILE A 321 -1.86 31.97 -13.61
CA ILE A 321 -1.26 32.07 -14.95
C ILE A 321 -1.26 30.70 -15.63
N LEU A 322 -0.94 29.65 -14.88
CA LEU A 322 -0.74 28.32 -15.42
C LEU A 322 -2.04 27.52 -15.48
N TYR A 323 -2.89 27.67 -14.46
CA TYR A 323 -4.08 26.85 -14.29
C TYR A 323 -5.35 27.70 -14.17
N TYR A 324 -6.47 27.10 -14.55
CA TYR A 324 -7.81 27.43 -14.05
C TYR A 324 -7.88 27.07 -12.54
N PRO A 325 -9.01 27.28 -11.82
CA PRO A 325 -9.13 26.74 -10.47
C PRO A 325 -8.72 25.27 -10.44
N MET A 326 -7.93 24.89 -9.43
CA MET A 326 -7.25 23.59 -9.30
C MET A 326 -8.24 22.48 -8.94
N VAL A 327 -9.36 22.42 -9.64
CA VAL A 327 -10.50 21.56 -9.37
C VAL A 327 -10.89 20.86 -10.67
N SER A 328 -10.53 19.60 -10.73
CA SER A 328 -10.94 18.61 -11.74
C SER A 328 -11.08 17.27 -11.02
N LEU A 329 -11.76 16.30 -11.63
CA LEU A 329 -12.04 15.03 -10.97
C LEU A 329 -10.75 14.31 -10.55
N ASP A 330 -9.76 14.28 -11.43
CA ASP A 330 -8.47 13.65 -11.20
C ASP A 330 -7.67 14.37 -10.09
N ILE A 331 -7.62 15.70 -10.07
CA ILE A 331 -6.93 16.49 -9.03
C ILE A 331 -7.62 16.34 -7.67
N VAL A 332 -8.96 16.36 -7.62
CA VAL A 332 -9.68 16.15 -6.36
C VAL A 332 -9.44 14.74 -5.82
N ALA A 333 -9.45 13.73 -6.69
CA ALA A 333 -9.12 12.36 -6.30
C ALA A 333 -7.65 12.21 -5.87
N HIS A 334 -6.72 12.86 -6.56
CA HIS A 334 -5.29 12.91 -6.24
C HIS A 334 -5.07 13.40 -4.80
N GLU A 335 -5.65 14.54 -4.42
CA GLU A 335 -5.44 15.09 -3.08
C GLU A 335 -6.02 14.20 -1.96
N PHE A 336 -7.20 13.62 -2.14
CA PHE A 336 -7.73 12.67 -1.15
C PHE A 336 -6.92 11.38 -1.06
N SER A 337 -6.20 11.03 -2.12
CA SER A 337 -5.38 9.81 -2.20
C SER A 337 -4.04 9.96 -1.51
N HIS A 338 -3.52 11.18 -1.33
CA HIS A 338 -2.47 11.43 -0.34
C HIS A 338 -2.91 11.03 1.06
N GLY A 339 -4.17 11.33 1.44
CA GLY A 339 -4.74 10.88 2.70
C GLY A 339 -4.85 9.35 2.82
N TYR A 340 -5.14 8.66 1.72
CA TYR A 340 -5.08 7.20 1.67
C TYR A 340 -3.66 6.69 1.91
N THR A 341 -2.65 7.30 1.28
CA THR A 341 -1.25 6.92 1.48
C THR A 341 -0.78 7.21 2.91
N GLU A 342 -1.11 8.37 3.47
CA GLU A 342 -0.72 8.81 4.82
C GLU A 342 -1.14 7.80 5.90
N ARG A 343 -2.36 7.27 5.81
CA ARG A 343 -2.90 6.33 6.81
C ARG A 343 -2.47 4.87 6.61
N ASN A 344 -1.98 4.52 5.41
CA ASN A 344 -1.63 3.16 5.03
C ASN A 344 -0.10 3.00 5.05
N SER A 345 0.56 2.95 3.89
CA SER A 345 2.02 2.80 3.78
C SER A 345 2.81 3.93 4.41
N ASN A 346 2.20 5.13 4.52
CA ASN A 346 2.82 6.34 5.01
C ASN A 346 4.13 6.66 4.26
N LEU A 347 4.14 6.47 2.94
CA LEU A 347 5.28 6.77 2.07
C LEU A 347 5.78 8.19 2.34
N ARG A 348 7.05 8.30 2.71
CA ARG A 348 7.69 9.58 3.00
C ARG A 348 7.69 10.42 1.73
N TYR A 349 7.29 11.68 1.83
CA TYR A 349 7.21 12.60 0.71
C TYR A 349 8.60 13.15 0.28
N PHE A 350 9.52 12.25 -0.07
CA PHE A 350 10.89 12.55 -0.49
C PHE A 350 11.49 11.36 -1.25
N GLY A 351 12.32 11.63 -2.26
CA GLY A 351 13.01 10.59 -3.04
C GLY A 351 12.05 9.59 -3.70
N MET A 352 12.47 8.33 -3.81
CA MET A 352 11.64 7.27 -4.41
C MET A 352 10.29 7.07 -3.69
N PRO A 353 10.22 7.01 -2.34
CA PRO A 353 8.94 6.91 -1.66
C PRO A 353 8.01 8.10 -1.99
N GLY A 354 8.56 9.30 -2.16
CA GLY A 354 7.81 10.48 -2.53
C GLY A 354 7.29 10.43 -3.96
N GLY A 355 8.12 9.99 -4.91
CA GLY A 355 7.68 9.75 -6.29
C GLY A 355 6.57 8.69 -6.37
N MET A 356 6.64 7.62 -5.57
CA MET A 356 5.56 6.64 -5.46
C MET A 356 4.28 7.22 -4.83
N ASN A 357 4.41 8.12 -3.86
CA ASN A 357 3.29 8.79 -3.22
C ASN A 357 2.51 9.65 -4.23
N GLU A 358 3.22 10.52 -4.96
CA GLU A 358 2.68 11.31 -6.07
C GLU A 358 2.05 10.44 -7.16
N ALA A 359 2.77 9.40 -7.60
CA ALA A 359 2.27 8.53 -8.65
C ALA A 359 0.99 7.80 -8.23
N PHE A 360 0.91 7.32 -7.00
CA PHE A 360 -0.32 6.68 -6.49
C PHE A 360 -1.51 7.65 -6.51
N SER A 361 -1.30 8.91 -6.17
CA SER A 361 -2.33 9.94 -6.24
C SER A 361 -2.76 10.24 -7.68
N ASP A 362 -1.82 10.30 -8.64
CA ASP A 362 -2.13 10.40 -10.08
C ASP A 362 -2.95 9.19 -10.58
N MET A 363 -2.57 7.97 -10.19
CA MET A 363 -3.30 6.74 -10.53
C MET A 363 -4.73 6.75 -10.00
N ALA A 364 -4.95 7.31 -8.81
CA ALA A 364 -6.28 7.45 -8.23
C ALA A 364 -7.13 8.48 -8.99
N GLY A 365 -6.51 9.54 -9.51
CA GLY A 365 -7.14 10.49 -10.42
C GLY A 365 -7.72 9.80 -11.64
N GLU A 366 -6.88 9.05 -12.36
CA GLU A 366 -7.29 8.27 -13.53
C GLU A 366 -8.34 7.21 -13.21
N ALA A 367 -8.22 6.55 -12.05
CA ALA A 367 -9.19 5.56 -11.61
C ALA A 367 -10.56 6.20 -11.31
N ALA A 368 -10.59 7.43 -10.79
CA ALA A 368 -11.81 8.17 -10.52
C ALA A 368 -12.50 8.60 -11.82
N GLU A 369 -11.72 9.06 -12.81
CA GLU A 369 -12.23 9.32 -14.15
C GLU A 369 -12.82 8.06 -14.79
N TYR A 370 -12.06 6.96 -14.77
CA TYR A 370 -12.49 5.69 -15.33
C TYR A 370 -13.77 5.17 -14.67
N HIS A 371 -13.89 5.30 -13.35
CA HIS A 371 -15.10 4.94 -12.60
C HIS A 371 -16.31 5.81 -13.00
N ALA A 372 -16.11 7.13 -13.09
CA ALA A 372 -17.20 8.06 -13.35
C ALA A 372 -17.65 8.10 -14.83
N ARG A 373 -16.73 7.84 -15.77
CA ARG A 373 -16.91 8.07 -17.21
C ARG A 373 -16.84 6.79 -18.05
N GLY A 374 -16.35 5.68 -17.48
CA GLY A 374 -16.07 4.42 -18.21
C GLY A 374 -14.76 4.42 -19.01
N SER A 375 -14.03 5.54 -18.99
CA SER A 375 -12.73 5.75 -19.63
C SER A 375 -11.95 6.85 -18.89
N ASN A 376 -10.64 6.87 -19.07
CA ASN A 376 -9.73 7.91 -18.59
C ASN A 376 -8.67 8.20 -19.68
N ASP A 377 -7.97 9.33 -19.61
CA ASP A 377 -7.07 9.79 -20.67
C ASP A 377 -5.57 9.64 -20.37
N PHE A 378 -5.21 9.32 -19.12
CA PHE A 378 -3.84 9.24 -18.61
C PHE A 378 -3.08 10.57 -18.65
N LEU A 379 -3.82 11.68 -18.55
CA LEU A 379 -3.35 13.05 -18.60
C LEU A 379 -3.76 13.83 -17.35
N VAL A 380 -2.86 13.87 -16.38
CA VAL A 380 -3.11 14.53 -15.10
C VAL A 380 -3.27 16.04 -15.27
N GLY A 381 -4.36 16.61 -14.77
CA GLY A 381 -4.70 18.02 -14.80
C GLY A 381 -5.09 18.54 -16.18
N ALA A 382 -5.38 17.67 -17.16
CA ALA A 382 -5.72 18.08 -18.53
C ALA A 382 -6.91 19.04 -18.60
N GLU A 383 -7.83 18.97 -17.65
CA GLU A 383 -9.03 19.81 -17.59
C GLU A 383 -8.77 21.21 -17.02
N ILE A 384 -7.63 21.45 -16.37
CA ILE A 384 -7.33 22.71 -15.67
C ILE A 384 -6.12 23.47 -16.21
N VAL A 385 -5.29 22.87 -17.07
CA VAL A 385 -4.16 23.59 -17.69
C VAL A 385 -4.63 24.66 -18.69
N LYS A 386 -4.13 25.89 -18.58
CA LYS A 386 -4.47 26.96 -19.55
C LYS A 386 -3.73 26.79 -20.86
N ASN A 387 -2.47 26.38 -20.80
CA ASN A 387 -1.60 26.15 -21.94
C ASN A 387 -1.03 24.73 -21.89
N GLY A 388 -0.84 24.12 -23.06
CA GLY A 388 -0.37 22.74 -23.18
C GLY A 388 -1.48 21.71 -23.02
N THR A 389 -1.07 20.44 -22.98
CA THR A 389 -1.98 19.29 -23.00
C THR A 389 -2.44 18.90 -21.60
N ALA A 390 -1.51 18.80 -20.65
CA ALA A 390 -1.74 18.35 -19.27
C ALA A 390 -0.63 18.84 -18.35
N MET A 391 -0.78 18.66 -17.02
CA MET A 391 0.31 18.88 -16.05
C MET A 391 1.36 17.78 -16.14
N ARG A 392 0.90 16.52 -16.25
CA ARG A 392 1.76 15.34 -16.36
C ARG A 392 1.15 14.35 -17.36
N HIS A 393 2.02 13.58 -18.00
CA HIS A 393 1.64 12.57 -18.99
C HIS A 393 2.01 11.18 -18.48
N MET A 394 1.05 10.34 -18.08
CA MET A 394 1.41 9.02 -17.53
C MET A 394 1.96 8.08 -18.61
N ARG A 395 1.50 8.22 -19.87
CA ARG A 395 2.02 7.44 -21.01
C ARG A 395 3.48 7.78 -21.36
N ASN A 396 3.79 9.08 -21.38
CA ASN A 396 5.09 9.61 -21.76
C ASN A 396 5.49 10.74 -20.79
N PRO A 397 5.94 10.41 -19.56
CA PRO A 397 6.22 11.40 -18.53
C PRO A 397 7.14 12.53 -19.00
N SER A 398 8.17 12.19 -19.79
CA SER A 398 9.13 13.16 -20.33
C SER A 398 8.51 14.24 -21.24
N ALA A 399 7.25 14.10 -21.67
CA ALA A 399 6.56 15.10 -22.49
C ALA A 399 6.34 16.45 -21.80
N ASP A 400 6.37 16.49 -20.46
CA ASP A 400 6.34 17.75 -19.71
C ASP A 400 7.71 18.46 -19.65
N GLY A 401 8.75 17.82 -20.21
CA GLY A 401 10.13 18.32 -20.26
C GLY A 401 10.93 18.17 -18.96
N LYS A 402 10.37 17.54 -17.92
CA LYS A 402 10.97 17.46 -16.57
C LYS A 402 10.89 16.08 -15.92
N SER A 403 9.78 15.37 -16.10
CA SER A 403 9.53 14.08 -15.46
C SER A 403 10.40 12.96 -16.03
N VAL A 404 10.82 12.06 -15.15
CA VAL A 404 11.58 10.86 -15.54
C VAL A 404 10.64 9.70 -15.81
N GLU A 405 11.02 8.89 -16.79
CA GLU A 405 10.21 7.75 -17.22
C GLU A 405 10.90 6.40 -17.04
N HIS A 406 12.14 6.42 -16.54
CA HIS A 406 12.93 5.22 -16.24
C HIS A 406 13.95 5.51 -15.14
N THR A 407 14.24 4.51 -14.32
CA THR A 407 15.24 4.59 -13.24
C THR A 407 16.65 4.96 -13.70
N VAL A 408 17.03 4.80 -14.98
CA VAL A 408 18.39 5.19 -15.44
C VAL A 408 18.60 6.70 -15.46
N TYR A 409 17.52 7.49 -15.42
CA TYR A 409 17.56 8.95 -15.49
C TYR A 409 17.44 9.63 -14.11
N HIS A 410 17.54 8.88 -13.01
CA HIS A 410 17.17 9.34 -11.66
C HIS A 410 18.21 10.17 -10.89
N ARG A 411 19.47 10.26 -11.36
CA ARG A 411 20.60 10.61 -10.47
C ARG A 411 20.65 12.08 -10.00
N GLU A 412 19.87 12.99 -10.56
CA GLU A 412 19.92 14.44 -10.21
C GLU A 412 18.57 15.08 -9.85
N ILE A 413 17.45 14.33 -9.88
CA ILE A 413 16.11 14.88 -9.67
C ILE A 413 15.61 14.57 -8.25
N THR A 414 15.24 15.62 -7.51
CA THR A 414 14.75 15.52 -6.13
C THR A 414 13.26 15.80 -5.98
N ASP A 415 12.64 16.43 -6.98
CA ASP A 415 11.22 16.77 -6.98
C ASP A 415 10.37 15.52 -7.24
N VAL A 416 9.48 15.22 -6.30
CA VAL A 416 8.64 14.02 -6.30
C VAL A 416 7.63 14.02 -7.45
N HIS A 417 7.18 15.18 -7.93
CA HIS A 417 6.24 15.28 -9.05
C HIS A 417 6.87 14.87 -10.38
N TYR A 418 8.20 14.96 -10.50
CA TYR A 418 8.95 14.50 -11.67
C TYR A 418 9.38 13.04 -11.54
N LEU A 419 9.70 12.63 -10.31
CA LEU A 419 10.02 11.23 -9.97
C LEU A 419 8.83 10.28 -10.13
N SER A 420 7.60 10.78 -9.97
CA SER A 420 6.37 10.00 -10.11
C SER A 420 6.18 9.40 -11.50
N GLY A 421 6.79 9.99 -12.53
CA GLY A 421 6.72 9.52 -13.91
C GLY A 421 7.07 8.04 -14.11
N ILE A 422 7.99 7.49 -13.30
CA ILE A 422 8.37 6.07 -13.35
C ILE A 422 7.16 5.17 -13.03
N TYR A 423 6.48 5.43 -11.92
CA TYR A 423 5.32 4.65 -11.49
C TYR A 423 4.06 4.98 -12.31
N ASN A 424 3.91 6.23 -12.76
CA ASN A 424 2.85 6.63 -13.69
C ASN A 424 2.91 5.84 -14.99
N LYS A 425 4.11 5.69 -15.58
CA LYS A 425 4.31 4.92 -16.81
C LYS A 425 4.14 3.42 -16.60
N ALA A 426 4.57 2.88 -15.47
CA ALA A 426 4.29 1.49 -15.10
C ALA A 426 2.76 1.24 -14.99
N PHE A 427 2.03 2.13 -14.33
CA PHE A 427 0.58 2.05 -14.21
C PHE A 427 -0.12 2.12 -15.57
N TYR A 428 0.23 3.10 -16.41
CA TYR A 428 -0.31 3.22 -17.77
C TYR A 428 -0.10 1.91 -18.56
N ARG A 429 1.11 1.36 -18.53
CA ARG A 429 1.43 0.10 -19.21
C ARG A 429 0.62 -1.07 -18.67
N LEU A 430 0.43 -1.15 -17.36
CA LEU A 430 -0.37 -2.22 -16.76
C LEU A 430 -1.86 -2.06 -17.11
N ALA A 431 -2.41 -0.86 -16.97
CA ALA A 431 -3.82 -0.57 -17.22
C ALA A 431 -4.24 -0.76 -18.69
N THR A 432 -3.30 -0.63 -19.63
CA THR A 432 -3.55 -0.75 -21.08
C THR A 432 -3.15 -2.10 -21.68
N GLN A 433 -2.64 -3.04 -20.88
CA GLN A 433 -2.34 -4.39 -21.34
C GLN A 433 -3.61 -5.21 -21.60
N PRO A 434 -3.58 -6.17 -22.55
CA PRO A 434 -4.70 -7.09 -22.77
C PRO A 434 -5.10 -7.81 -21.48
N GLY A 435 -6.40 -7.85 -21.17
CA GLY A 435 -6.92 -8.47 -19.93
C GLY A 435 -6.81 -7.58 -18.68
N TRP A 436 -6.26 -6.38 -18.81
CA TRP A 436 -6.24 -5.34 -17.79
C TRP A 436 -7.12 -4.14 -18.17
N ASN A 437 -7.40 -3.32 -17.16
CA ASN A 437 -8.03 -2.01 -17.28
C ASN A 437 -7.58 -1.15 -16.10
N THR A 438 -7.94 0.13 -16.12
CA THR A 438 -7.57 1.11 -15.08
C THR A 438 -8.02 0.67 -13.68
N ARG A 439 -9.21 0.06 -13.55
CA ARG A 439 -9.69 -0.50 -12.27
C ARG A 439 -8.76 -1.59 -11.74
N LYS A 440 -8.47 -2.62 -12.53
CA LYS A 440 -7.62 -3.76 -12.09
C LYS A 440 -6.21 -3.30 -11.72
N ALA A 441 -5.64 -2.38 -12.51
CA ALA A 441 -4.34 -1.79 -12.23
C ALA A 441 -4.37 -0.98 -10.92
N PHE A 442 -5.41 -0.19 -10.69
CA PHE A 442 -5.54 0.61 -9.47
C PHE A 442 -5.72 -0.25 -8.23
N GLU A 443 -6.53 -1.30 -8.32
CA GLU A 443 -6.77 -2.27 -7.25
C GLU A 443 -5.47 -2.90 -6.71
N VAL A 444 -4.55 -3.32 -7.58
CA VAL A 444 -3.27 -3.91 -7.13
C VAL A 444 -2.31 -2.86 -6.56
N MET A 445 -2.33 -1.63 -7.08
CA MET A 445 -1.54 -0.52 -6.51
C MET A 445 -2.05 -0.11 -5.13
N ALA A 446 -3.38 -0.05 -4.96
CA ALA A 446 -4.03 0.31 -3.70
C ALA A 446 -3.86 -0.76 -2.62
N ASP A 447 -3.89 -2.03 -2.99
CA ASP A 447 -3.56 -3.14 -2.10
C ASP A 447 -2.08 -3.11 -1.71
N ALA A 448 -1.18 -2.77 -2.65
CA ALA A 448 0.24 -2.62 -2.37
C ALA A 448 0.52 -1.50 -1.38
N ASN A 449 -0.09 -0.33 -1.58
CA ASN A 449 -0.05 0.78 -0.64
C ASN A 449 -0.61 0.40 0.74
N ARG A 450 -1.68 -0.41 0.78
CA ARG A 450 -2.31 -0.83 2.04
C ARG A 450 -1.53 -1.88 2.82
N LEU A 451 -0.91 -2.84 2.13
CA LEU A 451 -0.45 -4.09 2.75
C LEU A 451 1.07 -4.30 2.70
N TYR A 452 1.76 -3.67 1.74
CA TYR A 452 3.14 -4.04 1.41
C TYR A 452 4.13 -2.88 1.45
N TRP A 453 3.72 -1.70 0.97
CA TRP A 453 4.59 -0.54 0.96
C TRP A 453 4.84 -0.04 2.39
N THR A 454 6.05 0.42 2.62
CA THR A 454 6.49 1.02 3.87
C THR A 454 6.85 2.47 3.63
N LYS A 455 7.01 3.22 4.72
CA LYS A 455 7.40 4.65 4.68
C LYS A 455 8.64 4.94 3.83
N LEU A 456 9.56 3.99 3.68
CA LEU A 456 10.83 4.16 2.97
C LEU A 456 10.97 3.20 1.77
N SER A 457 9.88 2.62 1.28
CA SER A 457 9.94 1.71 0.14
C SER A 457 10.64 2.34 -1.07
N SER A 458 11.62 1.61 -1.60
CA SER A 458 12.20 1.91 -2.90
C SER A 458 11.21 1.57 -4.03
N TYR A 459 11.53 1.97 -5.26
CA TYR A 459 10.75 1.55 -6.42
C TYR A 459 10.68 0.02 -6.57
N ASN A 460 11.75 -0.71 -6.25
CA ASN A 460 11.79 -2.17 -6.35
C ASN A 460 10.94 -2.84 -5.25
N ASP A 461 11.00 -2.32 -4.02
CA ASP A 461 10.11 -2.79 -2.93
C ASP A 461 8.65 -2.54 -3.28
N GLY A 462 8.37 -1.39 -3.89
CA GLY A 462 7.02 -1.03 -4.32
C GLY A 462 6.47 -2.01 -5.36
N ALA A 463 7.28 -2.39 -6.36
CA ALA A 463 6.88 -3.36 -7.39
C ALA A 463 6.62 -4.74 -6.78
N CYS A 464 7.42 -5.15 -5.78
CA CYS A 464 7.12 -6.38 -5.02
C CYS A 464 5.77 -6.33 -4.32
N GLY A 465 5.40 -5.19 -3.75
CA GLY A 465 4.06 -5.01 -3.19
C GLY A 465 2.96 -5.24 -4.22
N VAL A 466 3.14 -4.68 -5.43
CA VAL A 466 2.13 -4.80 -6.50
C VAL A 466 2.06 -6.22 -7.07
N GLU A 467 3.19 -6.91 -7.22
CA GLU A 467 3.21 -8.32 -7.64
C GLU A 467 2.51 -9.23 -6.61
N ASN A 468 2.76 -9.00 -5.31
CA ASN A 468 2.07 -9.74 -4.25
C ASN A 468 0.56 -9.43 -4.22
N ALA A 469 0.18 -8.18 -4.44
CA ALA A 469 -1.22 -7.79 -4.55
C ALA A 469 -1.91 -8.47 -5.75
N ALA A 470 -1.27 -8.48 -6.92
CA ALA A 470 -1.77 -9.17 -8.10
C ALA A 470 -1.95 -10.67 -7.87
N ARG A 471 -0.98 -11.33 -7.22
CA ARG A 471 -1.06 -12.74 -6.82
C ARG A 471 -2.28 -13.01 -5.93
N ASN A 472 -2.51 -12.17 -4.93
CA ASN A 472 -3.66 -12.32 -4.02
C ASN A 472 -5.00 -12.13 -4.73
N ARG A 473 -5.06 -11.25 -5.74
CA ARG A 473 -6.25 -11.03 -6.57
C ARG A 473 -6.42 -12.08 -7.67
N GLY A 474 -5.47 -13.00 -7.84
CA GLY A 474 -5.48 -13.97 -8.93
C GLY A 474 -5.25 -13.33 -10.30
N TYR A 475 -4.62 -12.15 -10.35
CA TYR A 475 -4.24 -11.48 -11.59
C TYR A 475 -2.85 -11.96 -12.06
N PRO A 476 -2.54 -11.89 -13.38
CA PRO A 476 -1.25 -12.34 -13.89
C PRO A 476 -0.09 -11.49 -13.35
N VAL A 477 0.76 -12.09 -12.52
CA VAL A 477 1.94 -11.40 -11.96
C VAL A 477 2.92 -10.99 -13.05
N ALA A 478 3.06 -11.81 -14.11
CA ALA A 478 3.94 -11.53 -15.23
C ALA A 478 3.64 -10.18 -15.92
N ASP A 479 2.37 -9.79 -16.03
CA ASP A 479 1.97 -8.53 -16.65
C ASP A 479 2.40 -7.31 -15.82
N VAL A 480 2.34 -7.45 -14.49
CA VAL A 480 2.87 -6.48 -13.52
C VAL A 480 4.39 -6.38 -13.67
N THR A 481 5.09 -7.52 -13.66
CA THR A 481 6.54 -7.57 -13.86
C THR A 481 6.96 -6.91 -15.18
N LEU A 482 6.25 -7.19 -16.28
CA LEU A 482 6.51 -6.58 -17.59
C LEU A 482 6.31 -5.06 -17.57
N ALA A 483 5.25 -4.57 -16.93
CA ALA A 483 4.97 -3.14 -16.83
C ALA A 483 6.06 -2.39 -16.05
N PHE A 484 6.53 -2.95 -14.93
CA PHE A 484 7.60 -2.36 -14.11
C PHE A 484 8.99 -2.48 -14.76
N ASN A 485 9.31 -3.61 -15.38
CA ASN A 485 10.59 -3.77 -16.09
C ASN A 485 10.76 -2.72 -17.20
N ALA A 486 9.68 -2.35 -17.88
CA ALA A 486 9.70 -1.35 -18.94
C ALA A 486 10.04 0.08 -18.47
N VAL A 487 10.11 0.31 -17.16
CA VAL A 487 10.54 1.57 -16.53
C VAL A 487 11.77 1.39 -15.63
N GLY A 488 12.43 0.24 -15.73
CA GLY A 488 13.65 -0.08 -14.97
C GLY A 488 13.43 -0.40 -13.50
N VAL A 489 12.25 -0.91 -13.15
CA VAL A 489 11.89 -1.31 -11.79
C VAL A 489 11.62 -2.81 -11.79
N ASN A 490 12.11 -3.53 -10.77
CA ASN A 490 11.96 -4.99 -10.69
C ASN A 490 11.74 -5.44 -9.24
N CYS A 491 10.80 -6.36 -9.01
CA CYS A 491 10.61 -6.95 -7.69
C CYS A 491 11.76 -7.90 -7.30
N GLY A 492 12.48 -7.49 -6.27
CA GLY A 492 13.54 -8.26 -5.63
C GLY A 492 14.86 -7.56 -5.86
N ALA A 493 15.12 -6.56 -5.03
CA ALA A 493 16.42 -5.92 -4.97
C ALA A 493 17.51 -7.01 -4.90
N TYR A 494 18.52 -6.88 -5.75
CA TYR A 494 19.60 -7.86 -5.91
C TYR A 494 19.22 -9.22 -6.49
N ARG A 495 17.97 -9.50 -6.87
CA ARG A 495 17.60 -10.78 -7.52
C ARG A 495 18.32 -10.92 -8.86
N SER A 496 18.28 -9.87 -9.67
CA SER A 496 19.00 -9.82 -10.95
C SER A 496 20.51 -9.84 -10.72
N LEU A 497 21.04 -9.07 -9.76
CA LEU A 497 22.48 -9.07 -9.46
C LEU A 497 22.97 -10.42 -8.91
N ALA A 498 22.22 -11.05 -8.01
CA ALA A 498 22.51 -12.38 -7.47
C ALA A 498 22.44 -13.45 -8.55
N GLN A 499 21.44 -13.38 -9.45
CA GLN A 499 21.38 -14.28 -10.60
C GLN A 499 22.54 -14.02 -11.56
N GLN A 500 22.89 -12.78 -11.86
CA GLN A 500 24.02 -12.45 -12.73
C GLN A 500 25.34 -12.96 -12.17
N LEU A 501 25.60 -12.78 -10.88
CA LEU A 501 26.80 -13.29 -10.21
C LEU A 501 26.83 -14.83 -10.23
N HIS A 502 25.68 -15.47 -9.98
CA HIS A 502 25.52 -16.92 -10.07
C HIS A 502 25.73 -17.44 -11.50
N LEU A 503 25.19 -16.75 -12.50
CA LEU A 503 25.33 -17.06 -13.91
C LEU A 503 26.79 -16.95 -14.35
N ALA A 504 27.47 -15.85 -14.02
CA ALA A 504 28.86 -15.63 -14.39
C ALA A 504 29.74 -16.83 -14.00
N LEU A 505 29.56 -17.36 -12.79
CA LEU A 505 30.36 -18.46 -12.27
C LEU A 505 29.85 -19.86 -12.66
N LEU A 506 28.54 -20.08 -12.71
CA LEU A 506 27.96 -21.43 -12.77
C LEU A 506 27.12 -21.72 -14.03
N GLY A 507 26.79 -20.68 -14.80
CA GLY A 507 26.12 -20.76 -16.10
C GLY A 507 24.68 -21.24 -16.08
N ARG A 508 24.04 -21.34 -14.90
CA ARG A 508 22.68 -21.88 -14.70
C ARG A 508 21.83 -20.95 -13.84
N PRO A 509 20.49 -21.11 -13.83
CA PRO A 509 19.65 -20.46 -12.82
C PRO A 509 20.04 -20.89 -11.40
N ALA A 510 20.05 -19.95 -10.46
CA ALA A 510 20.27 -20.26 -9.05
C ALA A 510 19.13 -21.12 -8.48
N GLU A 511 19.48 -22.03 -7.57
CA GLU A 511 18.47 -22.70 -6.73
C GLU A 511 17.81 -21.66 -5.82
N ALA A 512 16.50 -21.80 -5.56
CA ALA A 512 15.73 -20.79 -4.83
C ALA A 512 16.32 -20.43 -3.46
N ALA A 513 16.77 -21.43 -2.69
CA ALA A 513 17.41 -21.21 -1.39
C ALA A 513 18.75 -20.47 -1.50
N ASN A 514 19.58 -20.83 -2.49
CA ASN A 514 20.85 -20.17 -2.73
C ASN A 514 20.65 -18.73 -3.20
N LEU A 515 19.68 -18.51 -4.09
CA LEU A 515 19.32 -17.18 -4.57
C LEU A 515 18.86 -16.27 -3.43
N ALA A 516 17.97 -16.77 -2.56
CA ALA A 516 17.50 -16.04 -1.39
C ALA A 516 18.66 -15.66 -0.45
N ASN A 517 19.59 -16.58 -0.19
CA ASN A 517 20.75 -16.32 0.65
C ASN A 517 21.69 -15.25 0.04
N LEU A 518 21.94 -15.31 -1.27
CA LEU A 518 22.72 -14.30 -1.98
C LEU A 518 22.05 -12.93 -1.93
N MET A 519 20.74 -12.88 -2.17
CA MET A 519 19.96 -11.63 -2.09
C MET A 519 20.03 -11.03 -0.69
N SER A 520 19.84 -11.83 0.36
CA SER A 520 19.95 -11.35 1.75
C SER A 520 21.36 -10.85 2.09
N ALA A 521 22.41 -11.50 1.59
CA ALA A 521 23.79 -11.07 1.82
C ALA A 521 24.12 -9.74 1.11
N LEU A 522 23.67 -9.58 -0.13
CA LEU A 522 23.83 -8.34 -0.89
C LEU A 522 23.05 -7.20 -0.23
N GLN A 523 21.80 -7.46 0.19
CA GLN A 523 20.98 -6.49 0.89
C GLN A 523 21.59 -6.05 2.23
N ALA A 524 22.16 -6.97 3.01
CA ALA A 524 22.85 -6.64 4.25
C ALA A 524 24.11 -5.79 4.04
N SER A 525 24.64 -5.75 2.82
CA SER A 525 25.85 -5.00 2.48
C SER A 525 25.56 -3.55 2.05
N ASN A 526 24.28 -3.16 1.90
CA ASN A 526 23.83 -1.82 1.53
C ASN A 526 24.54 -1.25 0.29
N VAL A 527 24.59 -2.05 -0.78
CA VAL A 527 25.26 -1.74 -2.05
C VAL A 527 24.19 -1.44 -3.10
N ASP A 528 24.43 -0.51 -4.02
CA ASP A 528 23.49 -0.37 -5.13
C ASP A 528 23.48 -1.63 -6.01
N GLU A 529 22.36 -1.90 -6.69
CA GLU A 529 22.13 -3.15 -7.42
C GLU A 529 22.90 -3.27 -8.75
N TYR A 530 23.96 -2.47 -8.93
CA TYR A 530 24.78 -2.43 -10.13
C TYR A 530 26.04 -3.30 -9.95
N PRO A 531 26.41 -4.13 -10.94
CA PRO A 531 27.66 -4.89 -10.89
C PRO A 531 28.90 -4.02 -10.65
N SER A 532 28.94 -2.81 -11.21
CA SER A 532 30.05 -1.87 -11.05
C SER A 532 30.19 -1.35 -9.61
N GLU A 533 29.07 -1.11 -8.92
CA GLU A 533 29.10 -0.70 -7.51
C GLU A 533 29.57 -1.86 -6.62
N LEU A 534 29.09 -3.08 -6.89
CA LEU A 534 29.54 -4.27 -6.18
C LEU A 534 31.05 -4.53 -6.38
N GLU A 535 31.57 -4.33 -7.59
CA GLU A 535 33.01 -4.40 -7.89
C GLU A 535 33.80 -3.31 -7.15
N GLN A 536 33.31 -2.08 -7.14
CA GLN A 536 33.92 -0.97 -6.41
C GLN A 536 34.00 -1.28 -4.91
N GLN A 537 32.93 -1.80 -4.30
CA GLN A 537 32.94 -2.16 -2.89
C GLN A 537 33.86 -3.36 -2.60
N TYR A 538 33.92 -4.34 -3.51
CA TYR A 538 34.86 -5.45 -3.40
C TYR A 538 36.32 -4.96 -3.40
N THR A 539 36.67 -4.06 -4.34
CA THR A 539 38.01 -3.49 -4.45
C THR A 539 38.36 -2.56 -3.29
N ALA A 540 37.38 -1.83 -2.76
CA ALA A 540 37.49 -1.02 -1.54
C ALA A 540 37.69 -1.84 -0.26
N GLY A 541 37.61 -3.18 -0.34
CA GLY A 541 37.94 -4.07 0.78
C GLY A 541 36.76 -4.42 1.69
N ASN A 542 35.52 -4.20 1.24
CA ASN A 542 34.31 -4.58 1.98
C ASN A 542 34.28 -6.10 2.21
N GLN A 543 34.51 -6.52 3.47
CA GLN A 543 34.72 -7.92 3.82
C GLN A 543 33.51 -8.82 3.57
N PRO A 544 32.26 -8.43 3.95
CA PRO A 544 31.06 -9.18 3.57
C PRO A 544 30.95 -9.47 2.07
N ILE A 545 31.20 -8.46 1.23
CA ILE A 545 31.12 -8.60 -0.23
C ILE A 545 32.22 -9.50 -0.76
N ARG A 546 33.45 -9.36 -0.24
CA ARG A 546 34.55 -10.25 -0.61
C ARG A 546 34.25 -11.71 -0.27
N GLN A 547 33.77 -11.97 0.94
CA GLN A 547 33.38 -13.31 1.39
C GLN A 547 32.27 -13.90 0.51
N LEU A 548 31.28 -13.09 0.13
CA LEU A 548 30.19 -13.52 -0.75
C LEU A 548 30.71 -13.91 -2.15
N VAL A 549 31.45 -13.00 -2.78
CA VAL A 549 31.95 -13.17 -4.16
C VAL A 549 32.97 -14.30 -4.25
N ASP A 550 33.94 -14.33 -3.32
CA ASP A 550 34.98 -15.36 -3.29
C ASP A 550 34.42 -16.72 -2.87
N GLY A 551 33.47 -16.73 -1.93
CA GLY A 551 32.79 -17.94 -1.49
C GLY A 551 32.07 -18.65 -2.64
N LEU A 552 31.38 -17.90 -3.49
CA LEU A 552 30.73 -18.45 -4.67
C LEU A 552 31.76 -18.96 -5.70
N GLY A 553 32.84 -18.22 -5.93
CA GLY A 553 33.94 -18.63 -6.82
C GLY A 553 34.69 -19.87 -6.35
N ASN A 554 34.73 -20.12 -5.04
CA ASN A 554 35.37 -21.28 -4.41
C ASN A 554 34.41 -22.44 -4.13
N SER A 555 33.13 -22.30 -4.50
CA SER A 555 32.13 -23.35 -4.33
C SER A 555 32.55 -24.66 -5.00
N ALA A 556 32.06 -25.79 -4.48
CA ALA A 556 32.39 -27.11 -5.02
C ALA A 556 31.99 -27.24 -6.51
N GLU A 557 30.86 -26.65 -6.88
CA GLU A 557 30.40 -26.63 -8.27
C GLU A 557 31.29 -25.74 -9.16
N ALA A 558 31.66 -24.54 -8.72
CA ALA A 558 32.57 -23.67 -9.48
C ALA A 558 33.92 -24.35 -9.73
N ARG A 559 34.48 -25.03 -8.71
CA ARG A 559 35.72 -25.79 -8.86
C ARG A 559 35.58 -26.97 -9.82
N ALA A 560 34.44 -27.66 -9.80
CA ALA A 560 34.17 -28.81 -10.69
C ALA A 560 33.92 -28.40 -12.15
N LEU A 561 33.30 -27.23 -12.38
CA LEU A 561 33.03 -26.70 -13.72
C LEU A 561 34.27 -26.10 -14.39
N HIS A 562 35.19 -25.59 -13.59
CA HIS A 562 36.39 -24.92 -14.07
C HIS A 562 37.68 -25.61 -13.57
N PRO A 563 37.89 -26.92 -13.85
CA PRO A 563 39.10 -27.63 -13.41
C PRO A 563 40.33 -27.24 -14.25
N GLY A 564 40.13 -26.54 -15.37
CA GLY A 564 41.17 -26.11 -16.30
C GLY A 564 41.96 -24.87 -15.84
N ASP A 565 42.83 -24.42 -16.73
CA ASP A 565 43.64 -23.22 -16.55
C ASP A 565 42.79 -21.93 -16.46
N HIS A 566 43.44 -20.83 -16.09
CA HIS A 566 42.78 -19.51 -15.98
C HIS A 566 42.16 -19.05 -17.30
N ALA A 567 42.71 -19.45 -18.45
CA ALA A 567 42.16 -19.07 -19.75
C ALA A 567 40.81 -19.77 -20.02
N SER A 568 40.71 -21.04 -19.67
CA SER A 568 39.48 -21.83 -19.78
C SER A 568 38.39 -21.27 -18.89
N PHE A 569 38.73 -20.84 -17.66
CA PHE A 569 37.81 -20.18 -16.75
C PHE A 569 37.26 -18.87 -17.32
N VAL A 570 38.12 -17.95 -17.77
CA VAL A 570 37.68 -16.66 -18.34
C VAL A 570 36.76 -16.87 -19.55
N ARG A 571 37.11 -17.81 -20.45
CA ARG A 571 36.26 -18.15 -21.59
C ARG A 571 34.89 -18.68 -21.16
N ALA A 572 34.83 -19.47 -20.08
CA ALA A 572 33.57 -19.98 -19.56
C ALA A 572 32.70 -18.87 -18.97
N VAL A 573 33.26 -17.89 -18.27
CA VAL A 573 32.52 -16.72 -17.75
C VAL A 573 31.85 -15.94 -18.90
N PHE A 574 32.60 -15.62 -19.95
CA PHE A 574 32.03 -14.95 -21.13
C PHE A 574 30.93 -15.79 -21.78
N LYS A 575 31.16 -17.10 -21.96
CA LYS A 575 30.15 -18.00 -22.52
C LYS A 575 28.88 -18.03 -21.66
N ASN A 576 29.02 -18.09 -20.34
CA ASN A 576 27.91 -18.10 -19.40
C ASN A 576 27.04 -16.85 -19.52
N LEU A 577 27.66 -15.66 -19.66
CA LEU A 577 26.95 -14.39 -19.70
C LEU A 577 26.45 -14.00 -21.10
N THR A 578 27.17 -14.36 -22.17
CA THR A 578 26.95 -13.80 -23.51
C THR A 578 26.85 -14.83 -24.64
N ASN A 579 27.22 -16.10 -24.38
CA ASN A 579 27.44 -17.15 -25.39
C ASN A 579 28.58 -16.91 -26.39
N ARG A 580 29.38 -15.84 -26.25
CA ARG A 580 30.59 -15.64 -27.05
C ARG A 580 31.87 -15.96 -26.29
N ALA A 581 32.97 -16.06 -27.04
CA ALA A 581 34.31 -16.05 -26.48
C ALA A 581 34.80 -14.60 -26.22
N PRO A 582 35.71 -14.38 -25.25
CA PRO A 582 36.41 -13.11 -25.14
C PRO A 582 37.31 -12.88 -26.36
N THR A 583 37.47 -11.62 -26.74
CA THR A 583 38.51 -11.17 -27.67
C THR A 583 39.89 -11.44 -27.07
N ALA A 584 40.94 -11.38 -27.89
CA ALA A 584 42.31 -11.56 -27.42
C ALA A 584 42.71 -10.53 -26.35
N ALA A 585 42.25 -9.27 -26.50
CA ALA A 585 42.52 -8.19 -25.55
C ALA A 585 41.78 -8.39 -24.21
N GLU A 586 40.48 -8.70 -24.26
CA GLU A 586 39.69 -9.02 -23.05
C GLU A 586 40.30 -10.20 -22.31
N LEU A 587 40.65 -11.28 -23.02
CA LEU A 587 41.25 -12.46 -22.41
C LEU A 587 42.59 -12.14 -21.74
N ALA A 588 43.46 -11.37 -22.41
CA ALA A 588 44.75 -10.97 -21.84
C ALA A 588 44.58 -10.13 -20.56
N ASN A 589 43.61 -9.19 -20.55
CA ASN A 589 43.35 -8.35 -19.39
C ASN A 589 42.90 -9.18 -18.16
N TRP A 590 41.94 -10.09 -18.33
CA TRP A 590 41.45 -10.90 -17.22
C TRP A 590 42.45 -11.98 -16.77
N LEU A 591 43.31 -12.46 -17.68
CA LEU A 591 44.42 -13.34 -17.32
C LEU A 591 45.48 -12.62 -16.48
N ASP A 592 45.77 -11.36 -16.77
CA ASP A 592 46.69 -10.55 -15.94
C ASP A 592 46.18 -10.41 -14.49
N GLN A 593 44.87 -10.20 -14.32
CA GLN A 593 44.25 -10.13 -13.00
C GLN A 593 44.49 -11.43 -12.19
N LEU A 594 44.28 -12.59 -12.80
CA LEU A 594 44.45 -13.89 -12.14
C LEU A 594 45.92 -14.29 -11.93
N ASN A 595 46.76 -14.09 -12.94
CA ASN A 595 48.13 -14.61 -12.95
C ASN A 595 49.11 -13.69 -12.20
N ASN A 596 48.96 -12.37 -12.36
CA ASN A 596 49.96 -11.39 -11.92
C ASN A 596 49.48 -10.55 -10.73
N LYS A 597 48.17 -10.26 -10.66
CA LYS A 597 47.59 -9.40 -9.60
C LYS A 597 46.96 -10.17 -8.44
N GLY A 598 46.95 -11.51 -8.50
CA GLY A 598 46.44 -12.36 -7.44
C GLY A 598 44.93 -12.25 -7.22
N ALA A 599 44.18 -11.84 -8.24
CA ALA A 599 42.73 -11.77 -8.16
C ALA A 599 42.11 -13.16 -7.94
N SER A 600 40.98 -13.20 -7.23
CA SER A 600 40.20 -14.42 -7.11
C SER A 600 39.40 -14.69 -8.39
N ARG A 601 39.00 -15.94 -8.60
CA ARG A 601 38.05 -16.29 -9.67
C ARG A 601 36.69 -15.62 -9.48
N GLY A 602 36.25 -15.44 -8.23
CA GLY A 602 35.03 -14.71 -7.91
C GLY A 602 35.12 -13.25 -8.37
N TYR A 603 36.23 -12.58 -8.08
CA TYR A 603 36.48 -11.22 -8.53
C TYR A 603 36.49 -11.11 -10.05
N VAL A 604 37.20 -11.99 -10.76
CA VAL A 604 37.22 -11.94 -12.22
C VAL A 604 35.85 -12.18 -12.84
N ALA A 605 35.01 -13.05 -12.26
CA ALA A 605 33.64 -13.21 -12.73
C ALA A 605 32.80 -11.93 -12.53
N LEU A 606 32.94 -11.26 -11.38
CA LEU A 606 32.30 -9.98 -11.09
C LEU A 606 32.80 -8.86 -12.01
N GLY A 607 34.12 -8.78 -12.23
CA GLY A 607 34.72 -7.78 -13.10
C GLY A 607 34.33 -7.94 -14.56
N VAL A 608 34.24 -9.18 -15.06
CA VAL A 608 33.70 -9.44 -16.40
C VAL A 608 32.23 -9.00 -16.49
N LEU A 609 31.41 -9.33 -15.49
CA LEU A 609 30.01 -8.91 -15.44
C LEU A 609 29.88 -7.38 -15.45
N SER A 610 30.69 -6.69 -14.64
CA SER A 610 30.79 -5.23 -14.58
C SER A 610 31.17 -4.65 -15.94
N PHE A 611 32.27 -5.12 -16.53
CA PHE A 611 32.73 -4.73 -17.86
C PHE A 611 31.63 -4.89 -18.93
N LEU A 612 30.96 -6.04 -19.00
CA LEU A 612 29.90 -6.25 -20.00
C LEU A 612 28.68 -5.34 -19.77
N SER A 613 28.48 -4.85 -18.55
CA SER A 613 27.39 -3.93 -18.21
C SER A 613 27.71 -2.45 -18.46
N THR A 614 29.00 -2.08 -18.59
CA THR A 614 29.44 -0.68 -18.68
C THR A 614 30.22 -0.36 -19.96
N GLU A 615 31.08 -1.27 -20.40
CA GLU A 615 32.07 -1.08 -21.47
C GLU A 615 31.91 -2.11 -22.62
N GLY A 616 31.08 -3.13 -22.42
CA GLY A 616 30.77 -4.15 -23.42
C GLY A 616 29.95 -3.63 -24.61
N SER A 617 29.78 -4.49 -25.62
CA SER A 617 28.88 -4.17 -26.73
C SER A 617 27.41 -4.23 -26.31
N GLU A 618 26.53 -3.54 -27.05
CA GLU A 618 25.07 -3.62 -26.82
C GLU A 618 24.55 -5.08 -26.89
N ALA A 619 25.11 -5.88 -27.80
CA ALA A 619 24.80 -7.32 -27.88
C ALA A 619 25.23 -8.10 -26.63
N ASP A 620 26.34 -7.73 -25.99
CA ASP A 620 26.79 -8.36 -24.75
C ASP A 620 25.89 -8.03 -23.57
N TYR A 621 25.50 -6.75 -23.48
CA TYR A 621 24.53 -6.27 -22.50
C TYR A 621 23.21 -7.02 -22.65
N ASP A 622 22.65 -7.05 -23.87
CA ASP A 622 21.38 -7.72 -24.18
C ASP A 622 21.40 -9.21 -23.88
N ALA A 623 22.47 -9.90 -24.28
CA ALA A 623 22.62 -11.33 -23.98
C ALA A 623 22.64 -11.57 -22.47
N THR A 624 23.37 -10.74 -21.72
CA THR A 624 23.47 -10.83 -20.26
C THR A 624 22.11 -10.58 -19.60
N GLN A 625 21.38 -9.54 -20.01
CA GLN A 625 20.07 -9.22 -19.45
C GLN A 625 19.03 -10.30 -19.77
N ARG A 626 18.99 -10.80 -21.01
CA ARG A 626 18.03 -11.85 -21.42
C ARG A 626 18.28 -13.16 -20.68
N LYS A 627 19.54 -13.56 -20.51
CA LYS A 627 19.89 -14.72 -19.67
C LYS A 627 19.50 -14.53 -18.22
N THR A 628 19.73 -13.33 -17.68
CA THR A 628 19.33 -12.99 -16.32
C THR A 628 17.81 -13.09 -16.15
N ALA A 629 17.04 -12.52 -17.08
CA ALA A 629 15.59 -12.60 -17.08
C ALA A 629 15.10 -14.06 -17.12
N MET A 630 15.69 -14.90 -17.98
CA MET A 630 15.31 -16.31 -18.03
C MET A 630 15.71 -17.11 -16.81
N ALA A 631 16.84 -16.79 -16.19
CA ALA A 631 17.25 -17.40 -14.93
C ALA A 631 16.29 -17.01 -13.79
N VAL A 632 15.93 -15.73 -13.71
CA VAL A 632 14.93 -15.22 -12.75
C VAL A 632 13.60 -15.94 -12.94
N TYR A 633 13.10 -16.01 -14.18
CA TYR A 633 11.86 -16.69 -14.51
C TYR A 633 11.89 -18.17 -14.13
N PHE A 634 12.94 -18.90 -14.53
CA PHE A 634 13.07 -20.33 -14.24
C PHE A 634 13.07 -20.60 -12.74
N THR A 635 13.86 -19.85 -11.96
CA THR A 635 13.89 -20.01 -10.50
C THR A 635 12.56 -19.63 -9.84
N ALA A 636 11.84 -18.63 -10.38
CA ALA A 636 10.53 -18.22 -9.88
C ALA A 636 9.40 -19.21 -10.22
N SER A 637 9.59 -20.00 -11.29
CA SER A 637 8.61 -21.01 -11.75
C SER A 637 8.68 -22.32 -10.96
N ILE A 638 9.68 -22.47 -10.09
CA ILE A 638 9.76 -23.58 -9.14
C ILE A 638 8.82 -23.28 -7.97
N ASP A 639 7.59 -23.75 -8.02
CA ASP A 639 6.55 -23.41 -7.05
C ASP A 639 5.96 -24.63 -6.32
N THR A 640 6.26 -25.84 -6.77
CA THR A 640 5.88 -27.08 -6.08
C THR A 640 7.06 -27.72 -5.33
N SER A 641 6.74 -28.50 -4.28
CA SER A 641 7.76 -29.30 -3.58
C SER A 641 8.42 -30.34 -4.49
N ALA A 642 7.71 -30.82 -5.51
CA ALA A 642 8.24 -31.76 -6.49
C ALA A 642 9.29 -31.10 -7.39
N GLU A 643 9.01 -29.90 -7.91
CA GLU A 643 9.95 -29.10 -8.72
C GLU A 643 11.14 -28.62 -7.91
N LEU A 644 10.91 -28.14 -6.68
CA LEU A 644 11.97 -27.69 -5.79
C LEU A 644 12.96 -28.81 -5.54
N ALA A 645 12.43 -30.01 -5.29
CA ALA A 645 13.28 -31.14 -5.13
C ALA A 645 13.94 -31.50 -6.48
N ALA A 646 13.21 -31.47 -7.61
CA ALA A 646 13.71 -31.81 -8.95
C ALA A 646 14.86 -30.95 -9.43
N TYR A 647 14.86 -29.66 -9.10
CA TYR A 647 15.95 -28.74 -9.43
C TYR A 647 17.03 -28.72 -8.35
N SER A 648 17.65 -29.87 -8.11
CA SER A 648 18.77 -30.02 -7.17
C SER A 648 19.84 -30.98 -7.69
N GLY A 649 21.11 -30.65 -7.43
CA GLY A 649 22.26 -31.47 -7.78
C GLY A 649 22.75 -31.33 -9.23
N ALA A 650 23.88 -32.00 -9.54
CA ALA A 650 24.66 -31.77 -10.76
C ALA A 650 23.90 -32.04 -12.07
N LYS A 651 23.01 -33.04 -12.10
CA LYS A 651 22.22 -33.37 -13.30
C LYS A 651 21.20 -32.26 -13.63
N ALA A 652 20.51 -31.75 -12.61
CA ALA A 652 19.55 -30.67 -12.79
C ALA A 652 20.25 -29.36 -13.18
N ALA A 653 21.37 -29.07 -12.52
CA ALA A 653 22.26 -27.97 -12.85
C ALA A 653 22.74 -28.00 -14.32
N ALA A 654 23.07 -29.19 -14.84
CA ALA A 654 23.45 -29.36 -16.25
C ALA A 654 22.30 -29.07 -17.23
N LYS A 655 21.06 -29.46 -16.91
CA LYS A 655 19.89 -29.10 -17.72
C LYS A 655 19.63 -27.58 -17.71
N GLY A 656 19.76 -26.94 -16.54
CA GLY A 656 19.66 -25.47 -16.43
C GLY A 656 20.69 -24.74 -17.29
N ARG A 657 21.96 -25.21 -17.31
CA ARG A 657 23.00 -24.70 -18.22
C ARG A 657 22.63 -24.89 -19.69
N ALA A 658 22.18 -26.09 -20.06
CA ALA A 658 21.81 -26.40 -21.43
C ALA A 658 20.66 -25.52 -21.94
N MET A 659 19.67 -25.26 -21.09
CA MET A 659 18.58 -24.32 -21.39
C MET A 659 19.12 -22.90 -21.64
N LEU A 660 19.86 -22.33 -20.69
CA LEU A 660 20.38 -20.95 -20.83
C LEU A 660 21.41 -20.80 -21.95
N SER A 661 22.07 -21.87 -22.38
CA SER A 661 22.98 -21.82 -23.54
C SER A 661 22.27 -21.46 -24.86
N GLN A 662 20.94 -21.59 -24.92
CA GLN A 662 20.12 -21.20 -26.08
C GLN A 662 19.69 -19.72 -26.06
N VAL A 663 19.93 -19.01 -24.96
CA VAL A 663 19.52 -17.61 -24.77
C VAL A 663 20.70 -16.70 -25.11
N GLY A 664 20.55 -15.85 -26.12
CA GLY A 664 21.53 -14.86 -26.57
C GLY A 664 20.92 -13.48 -26.74
N SER A 665 21.64 -12.57 -27.39
CA SER A 665 21.25 -11.15 -27.55
C SER A 665 19.96 -10.93 -28.34
N THR A 666 19.58 -11.85 -29.22
CA THR A 666 18.38 -11.75 -30.08
C THR A 666 17.22 -12.63 -29.61
N THR A 667 17.35 -13.33 -28.48
CA THR A 667 16.32 -14.27 -27.99
C THR A 667 15.07 -13.54 -27.53
N ASP A 668 13.91 -13.91 -28.07
CA ASP A 668 12.61 -13.53 -27.52
C ASP A 668 12.38 -14.29 -26.20
N VAL A 669 12.49 -13.56 -25.10
CA VAL A 669 12.39 -14.13 -23.75
C VAL A 669 10.98 -14.61 -23.41
N VAL A 670 9.94 -14.01 -23.98
CA VAL A 670 8.55 -14.42 -23.73
C VAL A 670 8.26 -15.75 -24.43
N ALA A 671 8.68 -15.87 -25.70
CA ALA A 671 8.58 -17.14 -26.41
C ALA A 671 9.41 -18.24 -25.73
N PHE A 672 10.59 -17.89 -25.19
CA PHE A 672 11.49 -18.83 -24.55
C PHE A 672 11.01 -19.32 -23.16
N MET A 673 10.05 -18.65 -22.52
CA MET A 673 9.44 -19.11 -21.26
C MET A 673 8.87 -20.53 -21.38
N SER A 674 8.22 -20.86 -22.50
CA SER A 674 7.70 -22.23 -22.74
C SER A 674 8.80 -23.29 -22.72
N THR A 675 10.00 -22.97 -23.25
CA THR A 675 11.17 -23.86 -23.18
C THR A 675 11.67 -24.02 -21.74
N ALA A 676 11.60 -22.95 -20.94
CA ALA A 676 11.95 -23.00 -19.52
C ALA A 676 10.98 -23.89 -18.72
N ASP A 677 9.67 -23.75 -18.94
CA ASP A 677 8.64 -24.58 -18.32
C ASP A 677 8.79 -26.06 -18.70
N GLN A 678 9.02 -26.35 -19.98
CA GLN A 678 9.29 -27.72 -20.46
C GLN A 678 10.56 -28.30 -19.83
N THR A 679 11.60 -27.48 -19.68
CA THR A 679 12.83 -27.89 -19.01
C THR A 679 12.55 -28.30 -17.57
N LEU A 680 11.77 -27.49 -16.84
CA LEU A 680 11.37 -27.77 -15.45
C LEU A 680 10.49 -29.02 -15.36
N ALA A 681 9.47 -29.16 -16.20
CA ALA A 681 8.63 -30.35 -16.27
C ALA A 681 9.45 -31.62 -16.55
N SER A 682 10.46 -31.54 -17.43
CA SER A 682 11.37 -32.67 -17.73
C SER A 682 12.28 -33.05 -16.56
N LEU A 683 12.54 -32.12 -15.63
CA LEU A 683 13.31 -32.40 -14.42
C LEU A 683 12.44 -33.17 -13.42
N VAL A 684 11.17 -32.80 -13.31
CA VAL A 684 10.20 -33.50 -12.45
C VAL A 684 9.94 -34.92 -12.96
N ALA A 685 9.72 -35.08 -14.28
CA ALA A 685 9.44 -36.38 -14.88
C ALA A 685 10.65 -37.34 -14.93
N GLY A 686 11.87 -36.82 -14.82
CA GLY A 686 13.11 -37.60 -14.85
C GLY A 686 13.61 -38.09 -13.49
N ARG A 687 12.82 -37.86 -12.44
CA ARG A 687 13.03 -38.43 -11.10
C ARG A 687 12.17 -39.66 -10.91
#